data_AF-A0AAV5FDQ6-F1
#
_entry.id   AF-A0AAV5FDQ6-F1
#
_cell.length_a   1.000
_cell.length_b   1.000
_cell.length_c   1.000
_cell.angle_alpha   90.00
_cell.angle_beta   90.00
_cell.angle_gamma   90.00
#
_symmetry.space_group_name_H-M   'P 1'
#
loop_
_entity.id
_entity.type
_entity.pdbx_description
1 polymer ?
#
loop_
_entity_poly.entity_id
_entity_poly.type
_entity_poly.pdbx_seq_one_letter_code
_entity_poly.pdbx_strand_id
1 'polypeptide(L)'
;MVGGTPRNSIGHILPGLGFVAVGLWHLFNHIRLFSLQPDTYVAPVWFPAPRVRHLELILVIAGSAVEFALEMFIDHSTFLPFAADGSIPSDRLHNHEHALICLSLLIYAASALHLDRVRARARRAAGLLLVAAVFAQELLAFHFHSTGDHAGLEGHFHWLLQLVVAACLATALLGVAFPRSFAVSLVRSACVAFHGVWLVVIGEMVWVPSRVPKGCELVREDGRDTVPCHGKASLHRAKALANIQFGWWLSFMTVFVVVLYLRVSKMYPAEAPYVRVPEVAGEEDEQQLQEAKCGGRHGFTSLEIEGSKPIQHVLHSPACRHGGEAIDRRDAPPPPPDAAAEKDEVSQGLRLPEDIRWERLDKARFFVVGAGLFSAVSAALYPAVVLKTRLQVAPVAASAGTALPPSAVAAAAAILRHEGPLAFYRGFATSLAGTVPARALYMGALEATRSAVGPAALNLGAPEPAASAAAGAVAGLAAAVAAQVVWTPVDVISQRLMVQGNPCPASRYRGGLDAFRKILASEGIRGLYRGFGMSILTYAPSNAVWWATYSLSQKIIWSGIGCYLCEYGVGVQEIDLGDGDSSLQPGYKTVMVVQGVSAAMAGGATALVTMPLDTIKTRMQVMDGDGEPITIGRTVRRLIREGGWGACYRGLGPRWASMSLSATTMITTYEFLKRLSAKGQESGLE
;
A
#
# COMPACT_ATOMS: atom_id res chain seq x y z
N MET A 1 -40.33 -21.83 29.74
CA MET A 1 -39.86 -20.76 30.64
C MET A 1 -39.47 -19.59 29.77
N VAL A 2 -40.10 -18.44 29.96
CA VAL A 2 -39.92 -17.24 29.12
C VAL A 2 -38.45 -16.81 29.21
N GLY A 3 -37.70 -17.05 28.13
CA GLY A 3 -36.26 -16.78 28.05
C GLY A 3 -36.00 -15.28 28.07
N GLY A 4 -35.67 -14.75 29.26
CA GLY A 4 -35.11 -13.42 29.36
C GLY A 4 -33.76 -13.37 28.63
N THR A 5 -33.51 -12.27 27.92
CA THR A 5 -32.18 -11.94 27.42
C THR A 5 -31.20 -11.92 28.60
N PRO A 6 -30.09 -12.66 28.54
CA PRO A 6 -29.13 -12.69 29.66
C PRO A 6 -28.56 -11.29 29.91
N ARG A 7 -28.31 -10.94 31.17
CA ARG A 7 -27.89 -9.59 31.58
C ARG A 7 -26.61 -9.12 30.85
N ASN A 8 -25.68 -10.02 30.55
CA ASN A 8 -24.45 -9.73 29.81
C ASN A 8 -24.71 -9.23 28.37
N SER A 9 -25.84 -9.63 27.77
CA SER A 9 -26.27 -9.09 26.46
C SER A 9 -26.67 -7.62 26.56
N ILE A 10 -27.31 -7.21 27.67
CA ILE A 10 -27.80 -5.86 27.88
C ILE A 10 -26.63 -4.89 28.05
N GLY A 11 -25.58 -5.29 28.79
CA GLY A 11 -24.36 -4.51 28.99
C GLY A 11 -23.56 -4.24 27.71
N HIS A 12 -23.79 -5.00 26.62
CA HIS A 12 -23.18 -4.72 25.32
C HIS A 12 -24.13 -3.96 24.38
N ILE A 13 -25.41 -4.34 24.37
CA ILE A 13 -26.41 -3.77 23.45
C ILE A 13 -26.70 -2.31 23.81
N LEU A 14 -26.91 -1.99 25.08
CA LEU A 14 -27.33 -0.65 25.48
C LEU A 14 -26.23 0.40 25.25
N PRO A 15 -24.97 0.21 25.69
CA PRO A 15 -23.87 1.09 25.31
C PRO A 15 -23.64 1.12 23.80
N GLY A 16 -23.77 -0.04 23.13
CA GLY A 16 -23.66 -0.15 21.67
C GLY A 16 -24.65 0.77 20.93
N LEU A 17 -25.93 0.75 21.31
CA LEU A 17 -26.95 1.64 20.75
C LEU A 17 -26.64 3.12 21.01
N GLY A 18 -26.09 3.45 22.18
CA GLY A 18 -25.62 4.80 22.50
C GLY A 18 -24.53 5.28 21.54
N PHE A 19 -23.49 4.47 21.31
CA PHE A 19 -22.42 4.76 20.36
C PHE A 19 -22.92 4.86 18.92
N VAL A 20 -23.86 4.00 18.51
CA VAL A 20 -24.50 4.12 17.18
C VAL A 20 -25.21 5.46 17.03
N ALA A 21 -26.01 5.86 18.01
CA ALA A 21 -26.77 7.10 17.97
C ALA A 21 -25.84 8.33 17.90
N VAL A 22 -24.82 8.39 18.77
CA VAL A 22 -23.83 9.49 18.77
C VAL A 22 -23.00 9.49 17.49
N GLY A 23 -22.55 8.33 17.02
CA GLY A 23 -21.77 8.18 15.79
C GLY A 23 -22.53 8.65 14.55
N LEU A 24 -23.78 8.22 14.39
CA LEU A 24 -24.65 8.67 13.30
C LEU A 24 -25.00 10.15 13.39
N TRP A 25 -25.24 10.66 14.60
CA TRP A 25 -25.47 12.09 14.85
C TRP A 25 -24.26 12.93 14.40
N HIS A 26 -23.04 12.51 14.77
CA HIS A 26 -21.82 13.20 14.36
C HIS A 26 -21.61 13.09 12.85
N LEU A 27 -21.81 11.90 12.28
CA LEU A 27 -21.58 11.63 10.87
C LEU A 27 -22.47 12.54 10.00
N PHE A 28 -23.77 12.58 10.30
CA PHE A 28 -24.73 13.44 9.62
C PHE A 28 -24.35 14.92 9.73
N ASN A 29 -24.04 15.40 10.95
CA ASN A 29 -23.77 16.82 11.16
C ASN A 29 -22.43 17.28 10.59
N HIS A 30 -21.39 16.44 10.56
CA HIS A 30 -20.14 16.76 9.87
C HIS A 30 -20.36 16.88 8.37
N ILE A 31 -21.09 15.95 7.75
CA ILE A 31 -21.42 16.01 6.33
C ILE A 31 -22.25 17.27 6.02
N ARG A 32 -23.27 17.56 6.83
CA ARG A 32 -24.10 18.76 6.70
C ARG A 32 -23.27 20.04 6.82
N LEU A 33 -22.43 20.16 7.85
CA LEU A 33 -21.60 21.34 8.08
C LEU A 33 -20.62 21.56 6.93
N PHE A 34 -19.96 20.49 6.46
CA PHE A 34 -19.05 20.56 5.33
C PHE A 34 -19.77 20.93 4.02
N SER A 35 -20.99 20.43 3.81
CA SER A 35 -21.76 20.71 2.59
C SER A 35 -22.23 22.17 2.53
N LEU A 36 -22.58 22.76 3.68
CA LEU A 36 -22.95 24.18 3.78
C LEU A 36 -21.74 25.11 3.67
N GLN A 37 -20.61 24.74 4.28
CA GLN A 37 -19.44 25.60 4.44
C GLN A 37 -18.12 24.83 4.22
N PRO A 38 -17.78 24.46 2.97
CA PRO A 38 -16.62 23.62 2.69
C PRO A 38 -15.28 24.33 2.99
N ASP A 39 -15.18 25.64 2.70
CA ASP A 39 -13.93 26.40 2.81
C ASP A 39 -13.56 26.78 4.26
N THR A 40 -14.56 26.92 5.13
CA THR A 40 -14.38 27.31 6.54
C THR A 40 -14.58 26.16 7.51
N TYR A 41 -14.70 24.93 6.99
CA TYR A 41 -14.94 23.74 7.80
C TYR A 41 -13.89 23.57 8.90
N VAL A 42 -14.38 23.42 10.12
CA VAL A 42 -13.58 23.05 11.30
C VAL A 42 -14.40 22.03 12.07
N ALA A 43 -13.82 20.85 12.32
CA ALA A 43 -14.52 19.76 12.97
C ALA A 43 -14.84 20.11 14.44
N PRO A 44 -16.13 20.23 14.84
CA PRO A 44 -16.48 20.28 16.25
C PRO A 44 -16.33 18.89 16.91
N VAL A 45 -16.17 18.90 18.24
CA VAL A 45 -16.05 17.68 19.05
C VAL A 45 -17.42 17.03 19.27
N TRP A 46 -18.43 17.85 19.52
CA TRP A 46 -19.84 17.48 19.72
C TRP A 46 -20.75 18.49 18.99
N PHE A 47 -22.01 18.12 18.73
CA PHE A 47 -22.94 18.97 17.99
C PHE A 47 -24.14 19.42 18.82
N PRO A 48 -24.54 20.70 18.76
CA PRO A 48 -25.71 21.18 19.48
C PRO A 48 -27.01 20.70 18.83
N ALA A 49 -27.96 20.25 19.65
CA ALA A 49 -29.30 19.91 19.19
C ALA A 49 -30.22 21.15 19.22
N PRO A 50 -31.24 21.23 18.34
CA PRO A 50 -32.03 22.44 18.14
C PRO A 50 -32.88 22.86 19.35
N ARG A 51 -33.33 21.92 20.20
CA ARG A 51 -34.14 22.21 21.39
C ARG A 51 -33.33 22.28 22.69
N VAL A 52 -32.31 21.43 22.81
CA VAL A 52 -31.46 21.33 23.99
C VAL A 52 -30.02 21.37 23.51
N ARG A 53 -29.36 22.52 23.70
CA ARG A 53 -28.02 22.76 23.14
C ARG A 53 -27.02 21.66 23.50
N HIS A 54 -26.97 21.23 24.75
CA HIS A 54 -26.01 20.23 25.24
C HIS A 54 -26.60 18.81 25.33
N LEU A 55 -27.64 18.50 24.56
CA LEU A 55 -28.38 17.22 24.65
C LEU A 55 -27.45 16.00 24.59
N GLU A 56 -26.54 15.97 23.62
CA GLU A 56 -25.58 14.89 23.43
C GLU A 56 -24.75 14.65 24.71
N LEU A 57 -24.14 15.70 25.25
CA LEU A 57 -23.30 15.60 26.45
C LEU A 57 -24.11 15.24 27.70
N ILE A 58 -25.34 15.74 27.82
CA ILE A 58 -26.23 15.40 28.94
C ILE A 58 -26.64 13.93 28.88
N LEU A 59 -26.96 13.41 27.69
CA LEU A 59 -27.29 12.00 27.51
C LEU A 59 -26.09 11.09 27.79
N VAL A 60 -24.88 11.48 27.39
CA VAL A 60 -23.66 10.74 27.73
C VAL A 60 -23.42 10.76 29.24
N ILE A 61 -23.52 11.92 29.90
CA ILE A 61 -23.38 12.03 31.37
C ILE A 61 -24.40 11.14 32.07
N ALA A 62 -25.68 11.25 31.72
CA ALA A 62 -26.75 10.49 32.36
C ALA A 62 -26.61 8.99 32.11
N GLY A 63 -26.34 8.59 30.86
CA GLY A 63 -26.14 7.18 30.49
C GLY A 63 -24.93 6.58 31.22
N SER A 64 -23.78 7.24 31.17
CA SER A 64 -22.57 6.76 31.86
C SER A 64 -22.71 6.73 33.37
N ALA A 65 -23.44 7.67 33.98
CA ALA A 65 -23.70 7.66 35.42
C ALA A 65 -24.64 6.52 35.84
N VAL A 66 -25.67 6.24 35.03
CA VAL A 66 -26.58 5.11 35.26
C VAL A 66 -25.84 3.78 35.09
N GLU A 67 -25.05 3.62 34.04
CA GLU A 67 -24.26 2.40 33.80
C GLU A 67 -23.23 2.17 34.91
N PHE A 68 -22.51 3.22 35.31
CA PHE A 68 -21.61 3.17 36.45
C PHE A 68 -22.32 2.73 37.74
N ALA A 69 -23.53 3.24 37.98
CA ALA A 69 -24.31 2.87 39.16
C ALA A 69 -24.83 1.43 39.10
N LEU A 70 -25.22 0.96 37.90
CA LEU A 70 -25.66 -0.41 37.68
C LEU A 70 -24.53 -1.41 37.97
N GLU A 71 -23.34 -1.15 37.42
CA GLU A 71 -22.17 -2.01 37.58
C GLU A 71 -21.62 -2.02 39.02
N MET A 72 -21.63 -0.85 39.70
CA MET A 72 -21.04 -0.73 41.04
C MET A 72 -21.97 -1.10 42.19
N PHE A 73 -23.29 -0.90 42.05
CA PHE A 73 -24.20 -0.95 43.21
C PHE A 73 -25.40 -1.89 43.07
N ILE A 74 -25.82 -2.23 41.85
CA ILE A 74 -27.09 -2.96 41.64
C ILE A 74 -26.87 -4.47 41.56
N ASP A 75 -25.63 -4.92 41.40
CA ASP A 75 -25.36 -6.32 41.06
C ASP A 75 -25.35 -7.30 42.26
N HIS A 76 -25.29 -6.86 43.53
CA HIS A 76 -25.00 -7.77 44.64
C HIS A 76 -25.85 -7.62 45.91
N SER A 77 -25.99 -8.74 46.65
CA SER A 77 -26.70 -8.87 47.94
C SER A 77 -26.10 -8.02 49.07
N THR A 78 -24.92 -7.44 48.86
CA THR A 78 -24.26 -6.45 49.71
C THR A 78 -23.94 -5.23 48.84
N PHE A 79 -24.48 -4.06 49.17
CA PHE A 79 -24.25 -2.78 48.48
C PHE A 79 -22.79 -2.26 48.52
N LEU A 80 -21.82 -3.09 48.91
CA LEU A 80 -20.44 -2.71 49.11
C LEU A 80 -19.58 -3.18 47.92
N PRO A 81 -18.91 -2.25 47.20
CA PRO A 81 -18.09 -2.56 46.04
C PRO A 81 -16.78 -3.29 46.39
N PHE A 82 -16.34 -3.17 47.64
CA PHE A 82 -15.15 -3.85 48.17
C PHE A 82 -15.55 -4.93 49.18
N ALA A 83 -14.70 -5.95 49.32
CA ALA A 83 -14.80 -6.89 50.43
C ALA A 83 -14.53 -6.18 51.78
N ALA A 84 -14.87 -6.83 52.89
CA ALA A 84 -14.71 -6.26 54.23
C ALA A 84 -13.25 -5.92 54.59
N ASP A 85 -12.29 -6.54 53.91
CA ASP A 85 -10.84 -6.28 54.00
C ASP A 85 -10.34 -5.18 53.04
N GLY A 86 -11.24 -4.59 52.24
CA GLY A 86 -10.91 -3.58 51.23
C GLY A 86 -10.38 -4.14 49.92
N SER A 87 -10.31 -5.47 49.74
CA SER A 87 -9.93 -6.09 48.48
C SER A 87 -11.07 -6.04 47.45
N ILE A 88 -10.73 -6.11 46.16
CA ILE A 88 -11.71 -6.30 45.08
C ILE A 88 -11.83 -7.81 44.84
N PRO A 89 -13.01 -8.42 45.08
CA PRO A 89 -13.24 -9.83 44.80
C PRO A 89 -13.04 -10.16 43.31
N SER A 90 -12.47 -11.32 43.00
CA SER A 90 -12.15 -11.74 41.62
C SER A 90 -13.38 -11.91 40.74
N ASP A 91 -14.53 -12.28 41.32
CA ASP A 91 -15.83 -12.35 40.67
C ASP A 91 -16.39 -10.97 40.27
N ARG A 92 -15.87 -9.90 40.87
CA ARG A 92 -16.34 -8.51 40.68
C ARG A 92 -15.37 -7.63 39.89
N LEU A 93 -14.24 -8.18 39.47
CA LEU A 93 -13.21 -7.44 38.77
C LEU A 93 -13.72 -6.88 37.43
N HIS A 94 -14.53 -7.66 36.71
CA HIS A 94 -15.16 -7.27 35.45
C HIS A 94 -16.06 -6.02 35.59
N ASN A 95 -16.90 -5.98 36.62
CA ASN A 95 -17.79 -4.85 36.88
C ASN A 95 -16.99 -3.56 37.16
N HIS A 96 -15.84 -3.68 37.84
CA HIS A 96 -14.94 -2.54 38.08
C HIS A 96 -14.28 -2.05 36.78
N GLU A 97 -13.91 -2.95 35.87
CA GLU A 97 -13.36 -2.61 34.56
C GLU A 97 -14.40 -1.89 33.68
N HIS A 98 -15.65 -2.35 33.68
CA HIS A 98 -16.77 -1.67 33.01
C HIS A 98 -17.07 -0.29 33.63
N ALA A 99 -17.07 -0.20 34.96
CA ALA A 99 -17.24 1.06 35.68
C ALA A 99 -16.12 2.07 35.34
N LEU A 100 -14.89 1.60 35.12
CA LEU A 100 -13.77 2.46 34.72
C LEU A 100 -13.98 3.09 33.33
N ILE A 101 -14.53 2.33 32.37
CA ILE A 101 -14.88 2.84 31.04
C ILE A 101 -15.99 3.91 31.17
N CYS A 102 -17.03 3.63 31.95
CA CYS A 102 -18.14 4.56 32.19
C CYS A 102 -17.66 5.86 32.85
N LEU A 103 -16.76 5.76 33.82
CA LEU A 103 -16.15 6.91 34.49
C LEU A 103 -15.36 7.78 33.50
N SER A 104 -14.62 7.18 32.56
CA SER A 104 -13.86 7.93 31.55
C SER A 104 -14.77 8.74 30.61
N LEU A 105 -15.90 8.15 30.19
CA LEU A 105 -16.92 8.81 29.36
C LEU A 105 -17.61 9.96 30.12
N LEU A 106 -17.90 9.74 31.41
CA LEU A 106 -18.46 10.75 32.30
C LEU A 106 -17.52 11.96 32.46
N ILE A 107 -16.22 11.70 32.70
CA ILE A 107 -15.18 12.74 32.80
C ILE A 107 -15.11 13.51 31.48
N TYR A 108 -15.03 12.83 30.35
CA TYR A 108 -15.01 13.49 29.03
C TYR A 108 -16.21 14.41 28.85
N ALA A 109 -17.44 13.92 29.05
CA ALA A 109 -18.64 14.69 28.77
C ALA A 109 -18.81 15.87 29.75
N ALA A 110 -18.51 15.68 31.04
CA ALA A 110 -18.52 16.74 32.03
C ALA A 110 -17.46 17.82 31.74
N SER A 111 -16.23 17.42 31.39
CA SER A 111 -15.17 18.34 31.00
C SER A 111 -15.48 19.08 29.71
N ALA A 112 -16.01 18.41 28.68
CA ALA A 112 -16.41 19.04 27.43
C ALA A 112 -17.51 20.10 27.64
N LEU A 113 -18.47 19.80 28.53
CA LEU A 113 -19.52 20.74 28.93
C LEU A 113 -18.93 21.94 29.69
N HIS A 114 -18.01 21.70 30.62
CA HIS A 114 -17.35 22.75 31.38
C HIS A 114 -16.52 23.67 30.46
N LEU A 115 -15.71 23.09 29.56
CA LEU A 115 -14.90 23.80 28.57
C LEU A 115 -15.74 24.69 27.64
N ASP A 116 -16.96 24.27 27.28
CA ASP A 116 -17.90 25.10 26.50
C ASP A 116 -18.43 26.27 27.34
N ARG A 117 -18.82 26.03 28.60
CA ARG A 117 -19.37 27.06 29.50
C ARG A 117 -18.36 28.17 29.80
N VAL A 118 -17.11 27.81 30.12
CA VAL A 118 -16.06 28.79 30.43
C VAL A 118 -15.41 29.41 29.18
N ARG A 119 -15.85 28.99 27.99
CA ARG A 119 -15.31 29.44 26.69
C ARG A 119 -13.78 29.33 26.61
N ALA A 120 -13.23 28.22 27.13
CA ALA A 120 -11.79 28.03 27.22
C ALA A 120 -11.07 28.20 25.87
N ARG A 121 -9.91 28.86 25.88
CA ARG A 121 -9.01 28.93 24.73
C ARG A 121 -8.54 27.50 24.42
N ALA A 122 -8.59 27.10 23.15
CA ALA A 122 -8.29 25.73 22.70
C ALA A 122 -9.24 24.59 23.16
N ARG A 123 -10.48 24.91 23.60
CA ARG A 123 -11.52 23.91 23.97
C ARG A 123 -11.71 22.75 22.99
N ARG A 124 -11.44 22.95 21.69
CA ARG A 124 -11.55 21.91 20.66
C ARG A 124 -10.42 20.89 20.73
N ALA A 125 -9.17 21.36 20.83
CA ALA A 125 -8.01 20.49 20.96
C ALA A 125 -8.07 19.73 22.29
N ALA A 126 -8.41 20.41 23.38
CA ALA A 126 -8.63 19.78 24.69
C ALA A 126 -9.75 18.73 24.63
N GLY A 127 -10.88 19.04 23.97
CA GLY A 127 -11.98 18.08 23.79
C GLY A 127 -11.57 16.83 22.99
N LEU A 128 -10.81 16.99 21.90
CA LEU A 128 -10.31 15.84 21.12
C LEU A 128 -9.27 15.01 21.88
N LEU A 129 -8.43 15.64 22.71
CA LEU A 129 -7.52 14.92 23.61
C LEU A 129 -8.27 14.11 24.66
N LEU A 130 -9.37 14.66 25.21
CA LEU A 130 -10.23 13.91 26.13
C LEU A 130 -10.90 12.70 25.43
N VAL A 131 -11.39 12.89 24.20
CA VAL A 131 -11.93 11.77 23.39
C VAL A 131 -10.84 10.72 23.12
N ALA A 132 -9.62 11.13 22.78
CA ALA A 132 -8.50 10.22 22.61
C ALA A 132 -8.15 9.47 23.91
N ALA A 133 -8.21 10.15 25.05
CA ALA A 133 -7.98 9.52 26.36
C ALA A 133 -9.04 8.46 26.67
N VAL A 134 -10.32 8.72 26.35
CA VAL A 134 -11.40 7.72 26.49
C VAL A 134 -11.10 6.48 25.65
N PHE A 135 -10.82 6.64 24.35
CA PHE A 135 -10.54 5.47 23.50
C PHE A 135 -9.23 4.76 23.86
N ALA A 136 -8.23 5.48 24.38
CA ALA A 136 -7.02 4.86 24.90
C ALA A 136 -7.31 4.02 26.16
N GLN A 137 -8.17 4.53 27.06
CA GLN A 137 -8.60 3.81 28.25
C GLN A 137 -9.44 2.58 27.89
N GLU A 138 -10.40 2.72 26.96
CA GLU A 138 -11.18 1.58 26.43
C GLU A 138 -10.28 0.52 25.81
N LEU A 139 -9.30 0.93 25.00
CA LEU A 139 -8.36 0.00 24.38
C LEU A 139 -7.52 -0.74 25.43
N LEU A 140 -7.05 -0.02 26.45
CA LEU A 140 -6.28 -0.59 27.57
C LEU A 140 -7.13 -1.60 28.36
N ALA A 141 -8.34 -1.20 28.75
CA ALA A 141 -9.28 -2.02 29.48
C ALA A 141 -9.63 -3.29 28.70
N PHE A 142 -10.05 -3.17 27.44
CA PHE A 142 -10.39 -4.33 26.61
C PHE A 142 -9.19 -5.23 26.29
N HIS A 143 -7.99 -4.67 26.14
CA HIS A 143 -6.79 -5.45 25.88
C HIS A 143 -6.47 -6.35 27.06
N PHE A 144 -6.33 -5.79 28.27
CA PHE A 144 -6.03 -6.56 29.47
C PHE A 144 -7.19 -7.49 29.87
N HIS A 145 -8.44 -7.05 29.68
CA HIS A 145 -9.63 -7.86 29.88
C HIS A 145 -9.69 -9.08 28.93
N SER A 146 -9.30 -8.90 27.65
CA SER A 146 -9.32 -10.00 26.66
C SER A 146 -8.12 -10.95 26.73
N THR A 147 -6.97 -10.51 27.25
CA THR A 147 -5.76 -11.35 27.35
C THR A 147 -5.74 -12.26 28.58
N GLY A 148 -6.44 -11.88 29.66
CA GLY A 148 -6.48 -12.63 30.91
C GLY A 148 -7.60 -13.67 31.00
N ASP A 149 -8.83 -13.32 30.58
CA ASP A 149 -10.04 -14.04 31.03
C ASP A 149 -10.85 -14.70 29.89
N HIS A 150 -10.65 -14.32 28.62
CA HIS A 150 -11.50 -14.73 27.49
C HIS A 150 -10.76 -15.59 26.45
N ALA A 151 -10.29 -16.78 26.84
CA ALA A 151 -9.74 -17.74 25.89
C ALA A 151 -10.87 -18.42 25.08
N GLY A 152 -11.14 -17.98 23.84
CA GLY A 152 -12.17 -18.63 23.03
C GLY A 152 -12.77 -17.80 21.90
N LEU A 153 -14.10 -17.90 21.75
CA LEU A 153 -14.88 -17.18 20.76
C LEU A 153 -15.08 -15.72 21.18
N GLU A 154 -15.42 -15.48 22.44
CA GLU A 154 -15.62 -14.15 23.03
C GLU A 154 -14.38 -13.26 22.85
N GLY A 155 -13.20 -13.74 23.26
CA GLY A 155 -11.94 -13.00 23.07
C GLY A 155 -11.64 -12.65 21.62
N HIS A 156 -12.10 -13.45 20.65
CA HIS A 156 -11.96 -13.12 19.22
C HIS A 156 -12.87 -11.96 18.79
N PHE A 157 -14.10 -11.91 19.31
CA PHE A 157 -15.01 -10.78 19.09
C PHE A 157 -14.49 -9.48 19.71
N HIS A 158 -13.94 -9.54 20.94
CA HIS A 158 -13.33 -8.39 21.60
C HIS A 158 -12.01 -7.96 20.92
N TRP A 159 -11.22 -8.89 20.38
CA TRP A 159 -10.05 -8.53 19.57
C TRP A 159 -10.44 -7.73 18.33
N LEU A 160 -11.52 -8.11 17.65
CA LEU A 160 -12.07 -7.33 16.53
C LEU A 160 -12.60 -5.96 16.98
N LEU A 161 -13.19 -5.87 18.19
CA LEU A 161 -13.60 -4.60 18.80
C LEU A 161 -12.40 -3.67 19.04
N GLN A 162 -11.28 -4.20 19.55
CA GLN A 162 -10.04 -3.44 19.80
C GLN A 162 -9.52 -2.77 18.53
N LEU A 163 -9.62 -3.42 17.35
CA LEU A 163 -9.25 -2.80 16.08
C LEU A 163 -10.08 -1.54 15.77
N VAL A 164 -11.38 -1.58 16.06
CA VAL A 164 -12.29 -0.46 15.83
C VAL A 164 -11.99 0.68 16.82
N VAL A 165 -11.78 0.35 18.10
CA VAL A 165 -11.40 1.33 19.13
C VAL A 165 -10.06 1.99 18.80
N ALA A 166 -9.07 1.21 18.33
CA ALA A 166 -7.78 1.75 17.87
C ALA A 166 -7.94 2.72 16.68
N ALA A 167 -8.86 2.44 15.75
CA ALA A 167 -9.18 3.36 14.66
C ALA A 167 -9.85 4.66 15.17
N CYS A 168 -10.74 4.57 16.15
CA CYS A 168 -11.33 5.73 16.84
C CYS A 168 -10.25 6.58 17.53
N LEU A 169 -9.31 5.95 18.24
CA LEU A 169 -8.17 6.62 18.89
C LEU A 169 -7.27 7.33 17.86
N ALA A 170 -6.87 6.63 16.80
CA ALA A 170 -6.00 7.19 15.77
C ALA A 170 -6.65 8.39 15.07
N THR A 171 -7.94 8.31 14.74
CA THR A 171 -8.68 9.41 14.11
C THR A 171 -8.93 10.58 15.06
N ALA A 172 -9.09 10.35 16.37
CA ALA A 172 -9.15 11.41 17.37
C ALA A 172 -7.82 12.18 17.47
N LEU A 173 -6.68 11.47 17.51
CA LEU A 173 -5.34 12.07 17.54
C LEU A 173 -5.03 12.85 16.25
N LEU A 174 -5.37 12.27 15.08
CA LEU A 174 -5.26 12.97 13.79
C LEU A 174 -6.16 14.22 13.76
N GLY A 175 -7.31 14.21 14.42
CA GLY A 175 -8.19 15.36 14.53
C GLY A 175 -7.56 16.53 15.29
N VAL A 176 -6.68 16.26 16.26
CA VAL A 176 -5.91 17.30 16.97
C VAL A 176 -4.90 17.95 16.03
N ALA A 177 -4.18 17.15 15.24
CA ALA A 177 -3.19 17.63 14.27
C ALA A 177 -3.82 18.33 13.05
N PHE A 178 -4.98 17.85 12.59
CA PHE A 178 -5.64 18.28 11.36
C PHE A 178 -7.11 18.69 11.59
N PRO A 179 -7.39 19.75 12.35
CA PRO A 179 -8.76 20.13 12.78
C PRO A 179 -9.67 20.61 11.64
N ARG A 180 -9.11 20.90 10.45
CA ARG A 180 -9.85 21.29 9.24
C ARG A 180 -10.08 20.12 8.27
N SER A 181 -9.60 18.93 8.60
CA SER A 181 -9.76 17.77 7.71
C SER A 181 -11.15 17.15 7.88
N PHE A 182 -12.03 17.38 6.90
CA PHE A 182 -13.33 16.71 6.83
C PHE A 182 -13.19 15.18 6.72
N ALA A 183 -12.16 14.69 6.03
CA ALA A 183 -11.94 13.25 5.91
C ALA A 183 -11.68 12.60 7.29
N VAL A 184 -10.89 13.24 8.15
CA VAL A 184 -10.57 12.71 9.48
C VAL A 184 -11.81 12.66 10.37
N SER A 185 -12.63 13.72 10.37
CA SER A 185 -13.86 13.75 11.16
C SER A 185 -14.94 12.81 10.61
N LEU A 186 -15.07 12.67 9.29
CA LEU A 186 -15.96 11.71 8.65
C LEU A 186 -15.62 10.27 9.06
N VAL A 187 -14.34 9.89 8.94
CA VAL A 187 -13.88 8.55 9.33
C VAL A 187 -14.05 8.33 10.82
N ARG A 188 -13.70 9.32 11.68
CA ARG A 188 -13.92 9.23 13.13
C ARG A 188 -15.38 8.91 13.46
N SER A 189 -16.32 9.66 12.90
CA SER A 189 -17.74 9.47 13.19
C SER A 189 -18.28 8.13 12.66
N ALA A 190 -17.81 7.69 11.49
CA ALA A 190 -18.12 6.36 10.97
C ALA A 190 -17.57 5.24 11.86
N CYS A 191 -16.34 5.37 12.36
CA CYS A 191 -15.73 4.41 13.29
C CYS A 191 -16.49 4.35 14.63
N VAL A 192 -16.92 5.50 15.18
CA VAL A 192 -17.73 5.53 16.42
C VAL A 192 -19.09 4.86 16.21
N ALA A 193 -19.74 5.09 15.07
CA ALA A 193 -20.99 4.39 14.74
C ALA A 193 -20.76 2.87 14.60
N PHE A 194 -19.68 2.48 13.93
CA PHE A 194 -19.31 1.08 13.74
C PHE A 194 -18.92 0.37 15.04
N HIS A 195 -18.26 1.07 15.95
CA HIS A 195 -17.97 0.61 17.31
C HIS A 195 -19.25 0.18 18.02
N GLY A 196 -20.27 1.05 18.00
CA GLY A 196 -21.58 0.74 18.56
C GLY A 196 -22.28 -0.43 17.88
N VAL A 197 -22.25 -0.51 16.55
CA VAL A 197 -22.82 -1.65 15.81
C VAL A 197 -22.15 -2.95 16.23
N TRP A 198 -20.82 -2.97 16.33
CA TRP A 198 -20.09 -4.16 16.71
C TRP A 198 -20.40 -4.60 18.15
N LEU A 199 -20.53 -3.67 19.09
CA LEU A 199 -20.98 -3.98 20.46
C LEU A 199 -22.37 -4.65 20.48
N VAL A 200 -23.33 -4.14 19.70
CA VAL A 200 -24.64 -4.78 19.57
C VAL A 200 -24.52 -6.18 18.97
N VAL A 201 -23.66 -6.37 17.97
CA VAL A 201 -23.39 -7.69 17.37
C VAL A 201 -22.80 -8.66 18.39
N ILE A 202 -21.88 -8.21 19.25
CA ILE A 202 -21.34 -9.04 20.34
C ILE A 202 -22.46 -9.45 21.30
N GLY A 203 -23.27 -8.49 21.75
CA GLY A 203 -24.43 -8.72 22.60
C GLY A 203 -25.40 -9.75 22.05
N GLU A 204 -25.63 -9.73 20.73
CA GLU A 204 -26.56 -10.64 20.06
C GLU A 204 -25.95 -12.01 19.71
N MET A 205 -24.70 -12.06 19.24
CA MET A 205 -24.11 -13.29 18.68
C MET A 205 -23.40 -14.15 19.72
N VAL A 206 -22.92 -13.55 20.80
CA VAL A 206 -22.22 -14.25 21.88
C VAL A 206 -23.20 -14.59 23.00
N TRP A 207 -24.06 -13.65 23.38
CA TRP A 207 -24.85 -13.77 24.60
C TRP A 207 -26.29 -14.22 24.38
N VAL A 208 -26.81 -14.31 23.16
CA VAL A 208 -28.17 -14.85 22.93
C VAL A 208 -28.10 -16.35 22.62
N PRO A 209 -28.63 -17.25 23.47
CA PRO A 209 -28.45 -18.70 23.31
C PRO A 209 -28.90 -19.26 21.95
N SER A 210 -29.94 -18.65 21.34
CA SER A 210 -30.45 -19.08 20.03
C SER A 210 -29.57 -18.67 18.84
N ARG A 211 -28.60 -17.77 19.04
CA ARG A 211 -27.74 -17.19 18.00
C ARG A 211 -26.28 -17.60 18.10
N VAL A 212 -25.90 -18.32 19.16
CA VAL A 212 -24.54 -18.85 19.35
C VAL A 212 -24.19 -19.81 18.19
N PRO A 213 -22.97 -19.74 17.62
CA PRO A 213 -22.56 -20.62 16.53
C PRO A 213 -22.65 -22.10 16.89
N LYS A 214 -23.05 -22.94 15.92
CA LYS A 214 -23.17 -24.39 16.12
C LYS A 214 -21.90 -24.97 16.74
N GLY A 215 -22.07 -25.78 17.79
CA GLY A 215 -20.97 -26.42 18.50
C GLY A 215 -20.31 -25.54 19.56
N CYS A 216 -20.85 -24.34 19.83
CA CYS A 216 -20.58 -23.58 21.03
C CYS A 216 -21.90 -23.40 21.81
N GLU A 217 -21.82 -23.36 23.13
CA GLU A 217 -22.99 -23.27 24.02
C GLU A 217 -22.71 -22.25 25.11
N LEU A 218 -23.73 -21.52 25.54
CA LEU A 218 -23.63 -20.60 26.68
C LEU A 218 -23.75 -21.42 27.97
N VAL A 219 -22.65 -21.53 28.73
CA VAL A 219 -22.57 -22.30 29.97
C VAL A 219 -22.25 -21.35 31.11
N ARG A 220 -22.87 -21.57 32.28
CA ARG A 220 -22.53 -20.83 33.51
C ARG A 220 -21.59 -21.67 34.35
N GLU A 221 -20.33 -21.27 34.41
CA GLU A 221 -19.24 -21.97 35.12
C GLU A 221 -18.72 -21.04 36.23
N ASP A 222 -18.66 -21.53 37.48
CA ASP A 222 -18.25 -20.76 38.67
C ASP A 222 -18.95 -19.39 38.85
N GLY A 223 -20.22 -19.31 38.46
CA GLY A 223 -21.02 -18.08 38.55
C GLY A 223 -20.79 -17.06 37.42
N ARG A 224 -19.87 -17.34 36.48
CA ARG A 224 -19.59 -16.55 35.27
C ARG A 224 -20.23 -17.22 34.05
N ASP A 225 -20.87 -16.43 33.19
CA ASP A 225 -21.38 -16.93 31.91
C ASP A 225 -20.23 -16.95 30.90
N THR A 226 -19.94 -18.11 30.31
CA THR A 226 -18.90 -18.30 29.28
C THR A 226 -19.46 -19.02 28.06
N VAL A 227 -18.82 -18.88 26.90
CA VAL A 227 -19.23 -19.55 25.65
C VAL A 227 -18.16 -20.54 25.18
N PRO A 228 -18.03 -21.71 25.83
CA PRO A 228 -17.13 -22.76 25.37
C PRO A 228 -17.61 -23.38 24.05
N CYS A 229 -16.66 -23.86 23.25
CA CYS A 229 -16.92 -24.60 22.02
C CYS A 229 -16.45 -26.05 22.15
N HIS A 230 -17.25 -27.01 21.68
CA HIS A 230 -16.94 -28.44 21.65
C HIS A 230 -15.82 -28.72 20.63
N GLY A 231 -14.57 -28.54 21.04
CA GLY A 231 -13.36 -28.85 20.27
C GLY A 231 -12.81 -27.72 19.39
N LYS A 232 -11.59 -27.91 18.88
CA LYS A 232 -10.87 -26.90 18.07
C LYS A 232 -11.57 -26.60 16.74
N ALA A 233 -12.25 -27.57 16.14
CA ALA A 233 -12.90 -27.41 14.84
C ALA A 233 -14.14 -26.48 14.90
N SER A 234 -14.97 -26.62 15.93
CA SER A 234 -16.13 -25.74 16.14
C SER A 234 -15.69 -24.32 16.49
N LEU A 235 -14.64 -24.16 17.30
CA LEU A 235 -14.02 -22.88 17.62
C LEU A 235 -13.47 -22.17 16.36
N HIS A 236 -12.74 -22.88 15.49
CA HIS A 236 -12.24 -22.30 14.23
C HIS A 236 -13.37 -21.83 13.32
N ARG A 237 -14.45 -22.63 13.20
CA ARG A 237 -15.64 -22.25 12.44
C ARG A 237 -16.31 -21.00 13.02
N ALA A 238 -16.46 -20.93 14.33
CA ALA A 238 -17.07 -19.79 15.01
C ALA A 238 -16.24 -18.50 14.83
N LYS A 239 -14.92 -18.58 14.95
CA LYS A 239 -14.01 -17.46 14.65
C LYS A 239 -14.07 -17.01 13.20
N ALA A 240 -14.15 -17.95 12.25
CA ALA A 240 -14.30 -17.64 10.83
C ALA A 240 -15.64 -16.92 10.56
N LEU A 241 -16.73 -17.35 11.21
CA LEU A 241 -18.03 -16.69 11.10
C LEU A 241 -17.98 -15.26 11.65
N ALA A 242 -17.32 -15.04 12.78
CA ALA A 242 -17.10 -13.71 13.34
C ALA A 242 -16.34 -12.79 12.37
N ASN A 243 -15.29 -13.28 11.72
CA ASN A 243 -14.54 -12.52 10.70
C ASN A 243 -15.43 -12.15 9.50
N ILE A 244 -16.26 -13.07 9.03
CA ILE A 244 -17.18 -12.82 7.91
C ILE A 244 -18.23 -11.77 8.31
N GLN A 245 -18.82 -11.90 9.50
CA GLN A 245 -19.79 -10.92 10.02
C GLN A 245 -19.16 -9.53 10.15
N PHE A 246 -17.95 -9.44 10.70
CA PHE A 246 -17.21 -8.18 10.80
C PHE A 246 -16.98 -7.55 9.42
N GLY A 247 -16.54 -8.35 8.44
CA GLY A 247 -16.33 -7.90 7.07
C GLY A 247 -17.61 -7.41 6.37
N TRP A 248 -18.75 -8.09 6.60
CA TRP A 248 -20.05 -7.67 6.07
C TRP A 248 -20.52 -6.35 6.68
N TRP A 249 -20.45 -6.21 7.99
CA TRP A 249 -20.84 -4.97 8.67
C TRP A 249 -19.91 -3.81 8.29
N LEU A 250 -18.60 -4.05 8.11
CA LEU A 250 -17.66 -3.05 7.64
C LEU A 250 -17.98 -2.58 6.21
N SER A 251 -18.31 -3.53 5.32
CA SER A 251 -18.71 -3.22 3.94
C SER A 251 -20.03 -2.45 3.91
N PHE A 252 -21.01 -2.86 4.71
CA PHE A 252 -22.30 -2.17 4.87
C PHE A 252 -22.09 -0.74 5.36
N MET A 253 -21.28 -0.53 6.40
CA MET A 253 -21.03 0.80 6.95
C MET A 253 -20.32 1.70 5.92
N THR A 254 -19.40 1.15 5.12
CA THR A 254 -18.73 1.88 4.03
C THR A 254 -19.73 2.36 2.98
N VAL A 255 -20.61 1.47 2.51
CA VAL A 255 -21.68 1.83 1.55
C VAL A 255 -22.63 2.86 2.17
N PHE A 256 -23.04 2.64 3.42
CA PHE A 256 -23.94 3.54 4.14
C PHE A 256 -23.37 4.96 4.25
N VAL A 257 -22.09 5.12 4.62
CA VAL A 257 -21.41 6.42 4.71
C VAL A 257 -21.40 7.13 3.36
N VAL A 258 -21.08 6.42 2.27
CA VAL A 258 -21.07 7.00 0.91
C VAL A 258 -22.47 7.44 0.49
N VAL A 259 -23.49 6.59 0.70
CA VAL A 259 -24.88 6.92 0.37
C VAL A 259 -25.36 8.11 1.19
N LEU A 260 -25.09 8.13 2.50
CA LEU A 260 -25.46 9.24 3.39
C LEU A 260 -24.77 10.53 2.95
N TYR A 261 -23.47 10.48 2.61
CA TYR A 261 -22.73 11.63 2.10
C TYR A 261 -23.38 12.22 0.85
N LEU A 262 -23.69 11.38 -0.15
CA LEU A 262 -24.33 11.82 -1.39
C LEU A 262 -25.72 12.39 -1.16
N ARG A 263 -26.49 11.82 -0.22
CA ARG A 263 -27.84 12.30 0.09
C ARG A 263 -27.80 13.64 0.82
N VAL A 264 -26.99 13.76 1.86
CA VAL A 264 -26.91 14.98 2.68
C VAL A 264 -26.28 16.14 1.90
N SER A 265 -25.23 15.88 1.10
CA SER A 265 -24.64 16.92 0.23
C SER A 265 -25.63 17.46 -0.80
N LYS A 266 -26.53 16.61 -1.32
CA LYS A 266 -27.61 17.05 -2.21
C LYS A 266 -28.70 17.84 -1.48
N MET A 267 -29.01 17.51 -0.22
CA MET A 267 -30.01 18.22 0.59
C MET A 267 -29.53 19.61 1.05
N TYR A 268 -28.22 19.78 1.22
CA TYR A 268 -27.60 21.02 1.74
C TYR A 268 -26.49 21.51 0.81
N PRO A 269 -26.82 22.01 -0.40
CA PRO A 269 -25.80 22.56 -1.31
C PRO A 269 -25.16 23.82 -0.73
N ALA A 270 -23.87 24.04 -1.03
CA ALA A 270 -23.15 25.23 -0.60
C ALA A 270 -23.75 26.50 -1.24
N GLU A 271 -23.89 27.58 -0.46
CA GLU A 271 -24.31 28.88 -1.00
C GLU A 271 -23.27 29.39 -2.01
N ALA A 272 -23.71 29.74 -3.22
CA ALA A 272 -22.83 30.26 -4.26
C ALA A 272 -22.26 31.64 -3.82
N PRO A 273 -20.94 31.85 -3.90
CA PRO A 273 -20.37 33.16 -3.62
C PRO A 273 -20.82 34.15 -4.70
N TYR A 274 -21.70 35.09 -4.35
CA TYR A 274 -21.99 36.25 -5.17
C TYR A 274 -20.72 37.10 -5.29
N VAL A 275 -20.10 37.10 -6.47
CA VAL A 275 -19.04 38.05 -6.83
C VAL A 275 -19.72 39.33 -7.32
N ARG A 276 -19.47 40.45 -6.63
CA ARG A 276 -19.78 41.79 -7.16
C ARG A 276 -18.91 42.04 -8.38
N VAL A 277 -19.51 42.16 -9.55
CA VAL A 277 -18.87 42.69 -10.76
C VAL A 277 -18.60 44.18 -10.52
N PRO A 278 -17.35 44.66 -10.61
CA PRO A 278 -17.11 46.08 -10.79
C PRO A 278 -17.53 46.45 -12.22
N GLU A 279 -18.44 47.41 -12.34
CA GLU A 279 -18.68 48.14 -13.59
C GLU A 279 -17.35 48.69 -14.12
N VAL A 280 -16.94 48.25 -15.31
CA VAL A 280 -15.85 48.88 -16.06
C VAL A 280 -16.39 49.25 -17.43
N ALA A 281 -16.36 50.55 -17.71
CA ALA A 281 -16.71 51.19 -18.96
C ALA A 281 -15.56 51.14 -20.00
N GLY A 282 -15.91 51.24 -21.29
CA GLY A 282 -15.02 51.48 -22.47
C GLY A 282 -14.54 50.19 -23.16
N GLU A 283 -14.91 49.89 -24.43
CA GLU A 283 -14.29 50.36 -25.70
C GLU A 283 -12.81 49.86 -25.82
N GLU A 284 -12.26 49.25 -26.87
CA GLU A 284 -12.57 48.95 -28.29
C GLU A 284 -11.48 47.94 -28.80
N ASP A 285 -11.73 47.30 -29.96
CA ASP A 285 -10.75 46.81 -30.97
C ASP A 285 -9.74 45.67 -30.65
N GLU A 286 -9.31 44.79 -31.56
CA GLU A 286 -9.56 44.60 -33.01
C GLU A 286 -9.10 43.18 -33.40
N GLN A 287 -9.61 42.71 -34.53
CA GLN A 287 -9.26 41.48 -35.25
C GLN A 287 -7.84 41.54 -35.85
N GLN A 288 -7.23 40.39 -36.17
CA GLN A 288 -6.41 40.21 -37.39
C GLN A 288 -6.12 38.72 -37.70
N LEU A 289 -6.53 38.32 -38.93
CA LEU A 289 -5.97 37.33 -39.89
C LEU A 289 -5.70 35.88 -39.41
N GLN A 290 -6.32 34.79 -39.88
CA GLN A 290 -6.75 34.33 -41.23
C GLN A 290 -5.61 33.89 -42.17
N GLU A 291 -5.80 32.68 -42.77
CA GLU A 291 -5.12 32.07 -43.95
C GLU A 291 -3.78 31.34 -43.72
N ALA A 292 -3.35 30.24 -44.38
CA ALA A 292 -3.74 29.45 -45.56
C ALA A 292 -3.01 28.07 -45.47
N LYS A 293 -3.66 26.91 -45.70
CA LYS A 293 -3.81 26.13 -46.95
C LYS A 293 -2.56 25.39 -47.52
N CYS A 294 -2.84 24.14 -47.91
CA CYS A 294 -2.17 23.28 -48.92
C CYS A 294 -0.81 22.67 -48.55
N GLY A 295 -0.45 21.42 -48.90
CA GLY A 295 -1.00 20.39 -49.79
C GLY A 295 0.15 19.45 -50.21
N GLY A 296 -0.16 18.26 -50.75
CA GLY A 296 0.82 17.37 -51.42
C GLY A 296 1.33 16.22 -50.54
N ARG A 297 0.95 14.94 -50.66
CA ARG A 297 0.66 13.99 -51.76
C ARG A 297 1.89 13.13 -52.13
N HIS A 298 1.63 11.82 -52.29
CA HIS A 298 2.47 10.71 -52.81
C HIS A 298 3.60 10.18 -51.91
N GLY A 299 3.85 8.88 -51.82
CA GLY A 299 3.30 7.69 -52.49
C GLY A 299 4.26 6.50 -52.22
N PHE A 300 3.73 5.27 -52.31
CA PHE A 300 4.31 4.03 -52.89
C PHE A 300 5.83 3.75 -52.64
N THR A 301 6.32 2.58 -52.22
CA THR A 301 5.94 1.17 -52.47
C THR A 301 6.73 0.22 -51.56
N SER A 302 6.15 -0.96 -51.37
CA SER A 302 6.74 -2.21 -50.89
C SER A 302 8.08 -2.57 -51.53
N LEU A 303 8.90 -3.31 -50.77
CA LEU A 303 9.84 -4.29 -51.29
C LEU A 303 9.92 -5.45 -50.28
N GLU A 304 9.39 -6.60 -50.70
CA GLU A 304 9.64 -7.91 -50.11
C GLU A 304 11.09 -8.33 -50.36
N ILE A 305 11.73 -8.94 -49.36
CA ILE A 305 12.79 -9.93 -49.57
C ILE A 305 12.58 -11.07 -48.57
N GLU A 306 12.55 -12.27 -49.13
CA GLU A 306 12.36 -13.58 -48.51
C GLU A 306 13.45 -13.99 -47.50
N GLY A 307 13.02 -14.77 -46.50
CA GLY A 307 13.56 -16.11 -46.23
C GLY A 307 14.94 -16.27 -45.58
N SER A 308 14.97 -16.77 -44.34
CA SER A 308 15.93 -17.79 -43.88
C SER A 308 15.52 -18.45 -42.55
N LYS A 309 15.67 -19.78 -42.50
CA LYS A 309 15.34 -20.74 -41.42
C LYS A 309 16.36 -20.72 -40.25
N PRO A 310 16.10 -21.41 -39.13
CA PRO A 310 16.68 -21.09 -37.82
C PRO A 310 18.02 -21.78 -37.56
N ILE A 311 18.87 -21.14 -36.75
CA ILE A 311 20.13 -21.72 -36.25
C ILE A 311 19.94 -22.15 -34.80
N GLN A 312 20.10 -23.46 -34.58
CA GLN A 312 20.19 -24.14 -33.30
C GLN A 312 21.68 -24.24 -32.95
N HIS A 313 22.12 -23.71 -31.81
CA HIS A 313 23.44 -24.02 -31.27
C HIS A 313 23.35 -24.29 -29.77
N VAL A 314 23.57 -25.56 -29.44
CA VAL A 314 24.00 -26.08 -28.15
C VAL A 314 25.47 -25.67 -27.97
N LEU A 315 25.81 -25.07 -26.83
CA LEU A 315 27.20 -24.74 -26.46
C LEU A 315 27.58 -25.51 -25.20
N HIS A 316 28.53 -26.43 -25.36
CA HIS A 316 29.24 -27.14 -24.31
C HIS A 316 30.15 -26.17 -23.51
N SER A 317 30.22 -26.37 -22.19
CA SER A 317 31.22 -25.74 -21.29
C SER A 317 32.64 -26.27 -21.53
N PRO A 318 33.70 -25.48 -21.28
CA PRO A 318 35.07 -25.97 -21.27
C PRO A 318 35.46 -26.52 -19.89
N ALA A 319 36.14 -27.67 -19.89
CA ALA A 319 36.76 -28.28 -18.71
C ALA A 319 38.10 -27.59 -18.36
N CYS A 320 38.33 -27.34 -17.08
CA CYS A 320 39.62 -26.88 -16.54
C CYS A 320 40.64 -28.04 -16.52
N ARG A 321 41.85 -27.80 -17.04
CA ARG A 321 42.99 -28.74 -16.98
C ARG A 321 43.67 -28.67 -15.62
N HIS A 322 43.88 -29.82 -14.99
CA HIS A 322 44.88 -30.00 -13.93
C HIS A 322 46.23 -30.44 -14.52
N GLY A 323 47.32 -29.86 -14.01
CA GLY A 323 48.67 -30.38 -14.13
C GLY A 323 49.09 -30.97 -12.78
N GLY A 324 49.64 -32.17 -12.80
CA GLY A 324 50.20 -32.86 -11.64
C GLY A 324 50.78 -34.21 -12.06
N GLU A 325 52.01 -34.48 -11.66
CA GLU A 325 52.94 -35.48 -12.16
C GLU A 325 52.57 -36.96 -11.94
N ALA A 326 53.21 -37.80 -12.75
CA ALA A 326 53.07 -39.24 -12.82
C ALA A 326 53.68 -39.99 -11.62
N ILE A 327 52.99 -41.03 -11.14
CA ILE A 327 53.58 -42.18 -10.44
C ILE A 327 52.95 -43.46 -11.01
N ASP A 328 53.80 -44.33 -11.57
CA ASP A 328 53.50 -45.67 -12.10
C ASP A 328 53.32 -46.66 -10.94
N ARG A 329 52.20 -47.39 -10.92
CA ARG A 329 52.14 -48.77 -10.40
C ARG A 329 51.18 -49.61 -11.22
N ARG A 330 51.77 -50.45 -12.07
CA ARG A 330 51.24 -51.72 -12.56
C ARG A 330 50.91 -52.65 -11.38
N ASP A 331 49.91 -53.51 -11.59
CA ASP A 331 49.52 -54.74 -10.86
C ASP A 331 48.15 -54.70 -10.13
N ALA A 332 47.08 -55.08 -10.85
CA ALA A 332 45.93 -55.84 -10.31
C ALA A 332 45.02 -56.40 -11.45
N PRO A 333 44.44 -57.62 -11.31
CA PRO A 333 43.75 -58.39 -12.37
C PRO A 333 42.26 -58.00 -12.57
N PRO A 334 41.58 -58.44 -13.65
CA PRO A 334 40.24 -57.96 -13.99
C PRO A 334 39.13 -58.73 -13.25
N PRO A 335 38.03 -58.07 -12.84
CA PRO A 335 36.78 -58.74 -12.47
C PRO A 335 35.70 -58.65 -13.58
N PRO A 336 34.68 -59.52 -13.51
CA PRO A 336 33.87 -60.02 -14.64
C PRO A 336 32.64 -59.15 -14.96
N PRO A 337 31.89 -59.44 -16.05
CA PRO A 337 30.81 -58.57 -16.52
C PRO A 337 29.57 -58.79 -15.67
N ASP A 338 28.96 -57.69 -15.20
CA ASP A 338 27.52 -57.50 -14.95
C ASP A 338 27.32 -56.42 -13.88
N ALA A 339 27.10 -55.17 -14.32
CA ALA A 339 26.34 -54.10 -13.65
C ALA A 339 26.74 -52.75 -14.27
N ALA A 340 25.91 -52.24 -15.19
CA ALA A 340 25.98 -50.85 -15.60
C ALA A 340 25.32 -49.98 -14.50
N ALA A 341 26.13 -49.44 -13.60
CA ALA A 341 25.74 -48.39 -12.67
C ALA A 341 26.94 -47.46 -12.39
N GLU A 342 26.62 -46.16 -12.33
CA GLU A 342 27.39 -45.05 -11.74
C GLU A 342 28.75 -44.66 -12.38
N LYS A 343 28.69 -43.60 -13.19
CA LYS A 343 29.65 -42.49 -13.08
C LYS A 343 28.88 -41.29 -12.53
N ASP A 344 28.86 -41.13 -11.22
CA ASP A 344 28.48 -39.86 -10.61
C ASP A 344 29.64 -38.87 -10.79
N GLU A 345 29.42 -37.89 -11.68
CA GLU A 345 30.13 -36.62 -11.60
C GLU A 345 29.69 -35.93 -10.31
N VAL A 346 30.60 -35.79 -9.34
CA VAL A 346 30.39 -35.05 -8.10
C VAL A 346 30.09 -33.58 -8.43
N SER A 347 28.80 -33.26 -8.60
CA SER A 347 28.31 -31.89 -8.67
C SER A 347 28.08 -31.38 -7.25
N GLN A 348 29.10 -30.71 -6.68
CA GLN A 348 28.97 -30.02 -5.39
C GLN A 348 27.79 -29.02 -5.45
N GLY A 349 26.68 -29.35 -4.79
CA GLY A 349 25.47 -28.54 -4.79
C GLY A 349 25.54 -27.36 -3.82
N LEU A 350 25.53 -26.13 -4.35
CA LEU A 350 25.38 -24.91 -3.54
C LEU A 350 23.95 -24.83 -2.97
N ARG A 351 23.76 -25.11 -1.67
CA ARG A 351 22.45 -24.92 -1.00
C ARG A 351 22.31 -23.50 -0.48
N LEU A 352 21.31 -22.76 -0.98
CA LEU A 352 20.96 -21.42 -0.50
C LEU A 352 20.29 -21.50 0.90
N PRO A 353 20.46 -20.48 1.78
CA PRO A 353 19.78 -20.42 3.08
C PRO A 353 18.25 -20.55 2.95
N GLU A 354 17.61 -21.15 3.96
CA GLU A 354 16.15 -21.37 3.98
C GLU A 354 15.38 -20.03 3.95
N ASP A 355 14.59 -19.81 2.90
CA ASP A 355 13.75 -18.62 2.74
C ASP A 355 12.64 -18.58 3.81
N ILE A 356 12.39 -17.40 4.41
CA ILE A 356 11.28 -17.21 5.36
C ILE A 356 9.95 -17.43 4.61
N ARG A 357 9.32 -18.58 4.84
CA ARG A 357 8.03 -18.95 4.25
C ARG A 357 6.94 -17.94 4.64
N TRP A 358 6.05 -17.63 3.70
CA TRP A 358 4.94 -16.67 3.82
C TRP A 358 4.11 -16.81 5.11
N GLU A 359 3.95 -18.04 5.62
CA GLU A 359 3.16 -18.37 6.81
C GLU A 359 3.83 -17.96 8.14
N ARG A 360 5.17 -17.85 8.13
CA ARG A 360 6.00 -17.44 9.28
C ARG A 360 6.10 -15.92 9.41
N LEU A 361 5.47 -15.16 8.52
CA LEU A 361 5.43 -13.70 8.55
C LEU A 361 4.20 -13.18 9.31
N ASP A 362 4.42 -12.17 10.16
CA ASP A 362 3.40 -11.25 10.61
C ASP A 362 2.99 -10.34 9.44
N LYS A 363 1.84 -10.64 8.84
CA LYS A 363 1.34 -9.95 7.65
C LYS A 363 1.01 -8.48 7.93
N ALA A 364 0.51 -8.16 9.12
CA ALA A 364 0.15 -6.78 9.46
C ALA A 364 1.41 -5.92 9.58
N ARG A 365 2.42 -6.43 10.30
CA ARG A 365 3.73 -5.79 10.39
C ARG A 365 4.40 -5.69 9.03
N PHE A 366 4.34 -6.74 8.21
CA PHE A 366 4.90 -6.77 6.86
C PHE A 366 4.30 -5.69 5.95
N PHE A 367 2.97 -5.54 5.90
CA PHE A 367 2.34 -4.56 5.03
C PHE A 367 2.53 -3.12 5.54
N VAL A 368 2.43 -2.87 6.85
CA VAL A 368 2.57 -1.51 7.42
C VAL A 368 4.02 -1.02 7.35
N VAL A 369 4.97 -1.83 7.84
CA VAL A 369 6.40 -1.49 7.78
C VAL A 369 6.87 -1.45 6.33
N GLY A 370 6.36 -2.35 5.48
CA GLY A 370 6.64 -2.35 4.05
C GLY A 370 6.17 -1.06 3.37
N ALA A 371 4.93 -0.63 3.61
CA ALA A 371 4.41 0.61 3.06
C ALA A 371 5.27 1.83 3.47
N GLY A 372 5.70 1.89 4.74
CA GLY A 372 6.59 2.93 5.24
C GLY A 372 7.97 2.92 4.55
N LEU A 373 8.64 1.75 4.54
CA LEU A 373 9.97 1.60 3.96
C LEU A 373 9.98 1.87 2.44
N PHE A 374 9.03 1.30 1.68
CA PHE A 374 8.95 1.54 0.24
C PHE A 374 8.61 3.00 -0.10
N SER A 375 7.81 3.68 0.74
CA SER A 375 7.53 5.11 0.57
C SER A 375 8.77 5.96 0.84
N ALA A 376 9.56 5.63 1.87
CA ALA A 376 10.81 6.32 2.19
C ALA A 376 11.86 6.16 1.07
N VAL A 377 12.00 4.95 0.53
CA VAL A 377 12.88 4.67 -0.62
C VAL A 377 12.41 5.45 -1.86
N SER A 378 11.11 5.46 -2.12
CA SER A 378 10.53 6.22 -3.22
C SER A 378 10.81 7.71 -3.08
N ALA A 379 10.69 8.27 -1.86
CA ALA A 379 11.01 9.67 -1.58
C ALA A 379 12.50 9.96 -1.83
N ALA A 380 13.40 9.11 -1.36
CA ALA A 380 14.85 9.28 -1.53
C ALA A 380 15.29 9.30 -3.01
N LEU A 381 14.63 8.49 -3.86
CA LEU A 381 14.97 8.38 -5.28
C LEU A 381 14.22 9.38 -6.17
N TYR A 382 13.18 10.02 -5.65
CA TYR A 382 12.33 10.91 -6.43
C TYR A 382 13.04 12.12 -7.07
N PRO A 383 14.04 12.76 -6.41
CA PRO A 383 14.82 13.84 -7.05
C PRO A 383 15.48 13.42 -8.37
N ALA A 384 15.96 12.18 -8.46
CA ALA A 384 16.55 11.64 -9.69
C ALA A 384 15.50 11.45 -10.80
N VAL A 385 14.26 11.10 -10.42
CA VAL A 385 13.12 10.99 -11.35
C VAL A 385 12.74 12.36 -11.93
N VAL A 386 12.69 13.40 -11.09
CA VAL A 386 12.42 14.77 -11.56
C VAL A 386 13.53 15.25 -12.50
N LEU A 387 14.80 15.04 -12.11
CA LEU A 387 15.95 15.44 -12.91
C LEU A 387 15.98 14.73 -14.27
N LYS A 388 15.74 13.41 -14.28
CA LYS A 388 15.55 12.61 -15.51
C LYS A 388 14.49 13.24 -16.40
N THR A 389 13.29 13.45 -15.86
CA THR A 389 12.12 13.87 -16.63
C THR A 389 12.34 15.25 -17.27
N ARG A 390 12.96 16.18 -16.54
CA ARG A 390 13.32 17.51 -17.08
C ARG A 390 14.35 17.44 -18.18
N LEU A 391 15.38 16.61 -18.05
CA LEU A 391 16.39 16.42 -19.10
C LEU A 391 15.79 15.77 -20.37
N GLN A 392 14.81 14.88 -20.22
CA GLN A 392 14.13 14.22 -21.35
C GLN A 392 13.26 15.19 -22.18
N VAL A 393 12.72 16.24 -21.56
CA VAL A 393 11.86 17.22 -22.23
C VAL A 393 12.57 18.54 -22.56
N ALA A 394 13.81 18.71 -22.13
CA ALA A 394 14.56 19.95 -22.33
C ALA A 394 14.70 20.28 -23.83
N PRO A 395 14.30 21.50 -24.26
CA PRO A 395 14.52 21.94 -25.62
C PRO A 395 16.02 22.15 -25.89
N VAL A 396 16.46 21.90 -27.11
CA VAL A 396 17.79 22.30 -27.57
C VAL A 396 17.73 23.79 -27.88
N ALA A 397 18.51 24.61 -27.19
CA ALA A 397 18.68 26.00 -27.56
C ALA A 397 19.29 26.05 -28.97
N ALA A 398 18.50 26.41 -29.98
CA ALA A 398 18.91 26.50 -31.38
C ALA A 398 19.86 27.70 -31.66
N SER A 399 20.34 28.40 -30.63
CA SER A 399 21.07 29.65 -30.74
C SER A 399 22.36 29.63 -29.90
N ALA A 400 23.30 28.75 -30.27
CA ALA A 400 24.76 28.89 -30.11
C ALA A 400 25.39 27.56 -30.53
N GLY A 401 26.16 27.54 -31.63
CA GLY A 401 26.75 26.35 -32.25
C GLY A 401 27.78 25.57 -31.43
N THR A 402 27.74 25.63 -30.10
CA THR A 402 28.71 25.00 -29.18
C THR A 402 28.11 24.54 -27.84
N ALA A 403 26.79 24.66 -27.61
CA ALA A 403 26.20 24.25 -26.32
C ALA A 403 25.95 22.73 -26.26
N LEU A 404 26.84 21.98 -25.60
CA LEU A 404 26.56 20.63 -25.13
C LEU A 404 25.23 20.62 -24.33
N PRO A 405 24.44 19.53 -24.39
CA PRO A 405 23.25 19.41 -23.55
C PRO A 405 23.61 19.62 -22.08
N PRO A 406 22.78 20.31 -21.28
CA PRO A 406 23.10 20.61 -19.89
C PRO A 406 23.37 19.31 -19.14
N SER A 407 24.53 19.23 -18.49
CA SER A 407 24.88 18.08 -17.66
C SER A 407 23.84 17.92 -16.55
N ALA A 408 23.63 16.69 -16.08
CA ALA A 408 22.67 16.41 -15.00
C ALA A 408 22.96 17.26 -13.75
N VAL A 409 24.23 17.53 -13.46
CA VAL A 409 24.68 18.38 -12.37
C VAL A 409 24.31 19.85 -12.61
N ALA A 410 24.52 20.36 -13.83
CA ALA A 410 24.13 21.73 -14.18
C ALA A 410 22.62 21.93 -14.09
N ALA A 411 21.83 20.97 -14.57
CA ALA A 411 20.37 20.99 -14.46
C ALA A 411 19.91 20.92 -12.99
N ALA A 412 20.51 20.07 -12.16
CA ALA A 412 20.20 20.00 -10.74
C ALA A 412 20.55 21.31 -10.01
N ALA A 413 21.71 21.91 -10.31
CA ALA A 413 22.11 23.19 -9.75
C ALA A 413 21.15 24.32 -10.17
N ALA A 414 20.69 24.32 -11.43
CA ALA A 414 19.71 25.28 -11.90
C ALA A 414 18.36 25.16 -11.17
N ILE A 415 17.85 23.93 -10.99
CA ILE A 415 16.63 23.68 -10.22
C ILE A 415 16.79 24.20 -8.78
N LEU A 416 17.90 23.86 -8.13
CA LEU A 416 18.15 24.25 -6.75
C LEU A 416 18.24 25.77 -6.59
N ARG A 417 18.92 26.46 -7.52
CA ARG A 417 19.12 27.92 -7.49
C ARG A 417 17.86 28.71 -7.83
N HIS A 418 17.08 28.27 -8.82
CA HIS A 418 15.97 29.06 -9.36
C HIS A 418 14.60 28.64 -8.83
N GLU A 419 14.43 27.40 -8.38
CA GLU A 419 13.13 26.86 -7.95
C GLU A 419 13.12 26.34 -6.51
N GLY A 420 14.32 26.12 -5.93
CA GLY A 420 14.50 25.64 -4.58
C GLY A 420 14.41 24.11 -4.45
N PRO A 421 14.74 23.58 -3.26
CA PRO A 421 14.84 22.14 -3.01
C PRO A 421 13.50 21.40 -3.14
N LEU A 422 12.37 22.08 -2.87
CA LEU A 422 11.03 21.47 -2.99
C LEU A 422 10.64 21.18 -4.44
N ALA A 423 11.31 21.79 -5.43
CA ALA A 423 11.05 21.51 -6.84
C ALA A 423 11.36 20.05 -7.23
N PHE A 424 12.32 19.42 -6.54
CA PHE A 424 12.67 18.01 -6.74
C PHE A 424 11.58 17.03 -6.28
N TYR A 425 10.54 17.49 -5.59
CA TYR A 425 9.43 16.66 -5.09
C TYR A 425 8.09 16.97 -5.76
N ARG A 426 8.07 17.77 -6.83
CA ARG A 426 6.84 18.06 -7.58
C ARG A 426 6.28 16.80 -8.21
N GLY A 427 4.98 16.55 -7.97
CA GLY A 427 4.29 15.34 -8.40
C GLY A 427 4.42 14.13 -7.48
N PHE A 428 5.26 14.19 -6.42
CA PHE A 428 5.53 13.02 -5.58
C PHE A 428 4.27 12.47 -4.92
N ALA A 429 3.45 13.35 -4.34
CA ALA A 429 2.18 12.97 -3.72
C ALA A 429 1.22 12.29 -4.71
N THR A 430 1.16 12.80 -5.96
CA THR A 430 0.35 12.20 -7.03
C THR A 430 0.86 10.81 -7.39
N SER A 431 2.17 10.67 -7.61
CA SER A 431 2.82 9.39 -7.90
C SER A 431 2.61 8.36 -6.80
N LEU A 432 2.72 8.77 -5.53
CA LEU A 432 2.53 7.89 -4.38
C LEU A 432 1.09 7.38 -4.29
N ALA A 433 0.11 8.26 -4.50
CA ALA A 433 -1.32 7.92 -4.46
C ALA A 433 -1.71 6.84 -5.48
N GLY A 434 -1.11 6.86 -6.68
CA GLY A 434 -1.38 5.86 -7.71
C GLY A 434 -0.60 4.54 -7.59
N THR A 435 0.46 4.51 -6.79
CA THR A 435 1.38 3.36 -6.73
C THR A 435 0.72 2.12 -6.12
N VAL A 436 -0.01 2.27 -5.02
CA VAL A 436 -0.62 1.14 -4.31
C VAL A 436 -1.74 0.48 -5.15
N PRO A 437 -2.72 1.22 -5.71
CA PRO A 437 -3.76 0.62 -6.53
C PRO A 437 -3.22 -0.02 -7.82
N ALA A 438 -2.22 0.61 -8.47
CA ALA A 438 -1.62 0.06 -9.68
C ALA A 438 -0.92 -1.29 -9.42
N ARG A 439 -0.22 -1.43 -8.29
CA ARG A 439 0.42 -2.70 -7.90
C ARG A 439 -0.60 -3.78 -7.54
N ALA A 440 -1.69 -3.43 -6.86
CA ALA A 440 -2.76 -4.37 -6.55
C ALA A 440 -3.39 -4.92 -7.84
N LEU A 441 -3.69 -4.06 -8.81
CA LEU A 441 -4.20 -4.47 -10.12
C LEU A 441 -3.19 -5.32 -10.91
N TYR A 442 -1.90 -4.94 -10.88
CA TYR A 442 -0.86 -5.73 -11.51
C TYR A 442 -0.84 -7.17 -10.97
N MET A 443 -0.77 -7.33 -9.65
CA MET A 443 -0.70 -8.66 -9.04
C MET A 443 -1.98 -9.47 -9.28
N GLY A 444 -3.15 -8.86 -9.10
CA GLY A 444 -4.42 -9.54 -9.31
C GLY A 444 -4.60 -10.02 -10.75
N ALA A 445 -4.27 -9.18 -11.74
CA ALA A 445 -4.33 -9.57 -13.15
C ALA A 445 -3.27 -10.62 -13.52
N LEU A 446 -2.08 -10.54 -12.91
CA LEU A 446 -1.02 -11.53 -13.11
C LEU A 446 -1.44 -12.92 -12.61
N GLU A 447 -1.96 -13.00 -11.38
CA GLU A 447 -2.41 -14.26 -10.77
C GLU A 447 -3.62 -14.83 -11.50
N ALA A 448 -4.64 -14.01 -11.76
CA ALA A 448 -5.86 -14.45 -12.46
C ALA A 448 -5.59 -14.93 -13.88
N THR A 449 -4.67 -14.27 -14.60
CA THR A 449 -4.33 -14.69 -15.97
C THR A 449 -3.44 -15.93 -15.98
N ARG A 450 -2.48 -16.07 -15.05
CA ARG A 450 -1.68 -17.30 -14.93
C ARG A 450 -2.53 -18.51 -14.58
N SER A 451 -3.47 -18.37 -13.65
CA SER A 451 -4.35 -19.46 -13.22
C SER A 451 -5.32 -19.91 -14.31
N ALA A 452 -5.68 -19.02 -15.24
CA ALA A 452 -6.51 -19.36 -16.40
C ALA A 452 -5.70 -19.94 -17.58
N VAL A 453 -4.56 -19.31 -17.94
CA VAL A 453 -3.82 -19.63 -19.17
C VAL A 453 -2.95 -20.89 -19.01
N GLY A 454 -2.38 -21.14 -17.83
CA GLY A 454 -1.55 -22.33 -17.58
C GLY A 454 -2.30 -23.64 -17.84
N PRO A 455 -3.43 -23.89 -17.16
CA PRO A 455 -4.24 -25.08 -17.40
C PRO A 455 -4.82 -25.14 -18.81
N ALA A 456 -5.24 -24.01 -19.38
CA ALA A 456 -5.78 -23.97 -20.74
C ALA A 456 -4.73 -24.36 -21.80
N ALA A 457 -3.47 -23.92 -21.66
CA ALA A 457 -2.39 -24.28 -22.58
C ALA A 457 -2.01 -25.76 -22.49
N LEU A 458 -2.04 -26.35 -21.28
CA LEU A 458 -1.82 -27.78 -21.09
C LEU A 458 -2.95 -28.62 -21.71
N ASN A 459 -4.20 -28.19 -21.54
CA ASN A 459 -5.36 -28.86 -22.16
C ASN A 459 -5.36 -28.81 -23.70
N LEU A 460 -4.64 -27.85 -24.29
CA LEU A 460 -4.42 -27.74 -25.74
C LEU A 460 -3.21 -28.56 -26.23
N GLY A 461 -2.57 -29.34 -25.36
CA GLY A 461 -1.46 -30.22 -25.71
C GLY A 461 -0.09 -29.53 -25.76
N ALA A 462 0.06 -28.33 -25.19
CA ALA A 462 1.36 -27.67 -25.12
C ALA A 462 2.29 -28.36 -24.08
N PRO A 463 3.58 -28.56 -24.38
CA PRO A 463 4.56 -29.04 -23.41
C PRO A 463 4.60 -28.14 -22.17
N GLU A 464 4.79 -28.69 -20.96
CA GLU A 464 4.82 -27.91 -19.70
C GLU A 464 5.71 -26.65 -19.74
N PRO A 465 6.92 -26.67 -20.32
CA PRO A 465 7.76 -25.47 -20.42
C PRO A 465 7.15 -24.39 -21.31
N ALA A 466 6.50 -24.80 -22.41
CA ALA A 466 5.85 -23.89 -23.35
C ALA A 466 4.54 -23.34 -22.77
N ALA A 467 3.76 -24.17 -22.07
CA ALA A 467 2.55 -23.75 -21.37
C ALA A 467 2.86 -22.74 -20.25
N SER A 468 3.91 -23.00 -19.46
CA SER A 468 4.37 -22.10 -18.41
C SER A 468 4.92 -20.77 -18.97
N ALA A 469 5.69 -20.84 -20.06
CA ALA A 469 6.19 -19.64 -20.74
C ALA A 469 5.05 -18.80 -21.33
N ALA A 470 4.07 -19.44 -21.98
CA ALA A 470 2.89 -18.77 -22.53
C ALA A 470 2.04 -18.14 -21.42
N ALA A 471 1.76 -18.87 -20.34
CA ALA A 471 1.04 -18.34 -19.18
C ALA A 471 1.77 -17.15 -18.55
N GLY A 472 3.10 -17.23 -18.42
CA GLY A 472 3.92 -16.13 -17.95
C GLY A 472 3.86 -14.89 -18.84
N ALA A 473 3.97 -15.06 -20.15
CA ALA A 473 3.95 -13.98 -21.12
C ALA A 473 2.57 -13.28 -21.20
N VAL A 474 1.50 -14.07 -21.35
CA VAL A 474 0.13 -13.55 -21.45
C VAL A 474 -0.27 -12.87 -20.15
N ALA A 475 0.04 -13.47 -19.00
CA ALA A 475 -0.26 -12.85 -17.71
C ALA A 475 0.57 -11.60 -17.44
N GLY A 476 1.84 -11.57 -17.84
CA GLY A 476 2.68 -10.38 -17.72
C GLY A 476 2.13 -9.22 -18.55
N LEU A 477 1.66 -9.49 -19.77
CA LEU A 477 1.02 -8.48 -20.62
C LEU A 477 -0.32 -8.01 -20.04
N ALA A 478 -1.19 -8.93 -19.63
CA ALA A 478 -2.49 -8.61 -19.03
C ALA A 478 -2.32 -7.76 -17.75
N ALA A 479 -1.36 -8.14 -16.89
CA ALA A 479 -1.01 -7.41 -15.69
C ALA A 479 -0.49 -6.00 -15.99
N ALA A 480 0.39 -5.86 -16.99
CA ALA A 480 0.89 -4.58 -17.44
C ALA A 480 -0.25 -3.67 -17.93
N VAL A 481 -1.15 -4.19 -18.78
CA VAL A 481 -2.31 -3.43 -19.28
C VAL A 481 -3.20 -2.98 -18.12
N ALA A 482 -3.57 -3.90 -17.23
CA ALA A 482 -4.44 -3.62 -16.08
C ALA A 482 -3.85 -2.55 -15.15
N ALA A 483 -2.56 -2.64 -14.83
CA ALA A 483 -1.87 -1.66 -14.01
C ALA A 483 -1.80 -0.28 -14.69
N GLN A 484 -1.55 -0.25 -16.01
CA GLN A 484 -1.44 1.00 -16.76
C GLN A 484 -2.75 1.78 -16.84
N VAL A 485 -3.91 1.13 -16.67
CA VAL A 485 -5.21 1.83 -16.61
C VAL A 485 -5.24 2.85 -15.48
N VAL A 486 -4.69 2.50 -14.32
CA VAL A 486 -4.62 3.41 -13.17
C VAL A 486 -3.33 4.24 -13.19
N TRP A 487 -2.22 3.64 -13.61
CA TRP A 487 -0.93 4.31 -13.56
C TRP A 487 -0.79 5.43 -14.60
N THR A 488 -1.28 5.26 -15.82
CA THR A 488 -1.06 6.25 -16.91
C THR A 488 -1.60 7.64 -16.56
N PRO A 489 -2.85 7.80 -16.08
CA PRO A 489 -3.35 9.12 -15.65
C PRO A 489 -2.51 9.76 -14.55
N VAL A 490 -2.09 8.96 -13.57
CA VAL A 490 -1.25 9.40 -12.44
C VAL A 490 0.11 9.87 -12.94
N ASP A 491 0.70 9.11 -13.86
CA ASP A 491 2.00 9.38 -14.47
C ASP A 491 1.96 10.66 -15.31
N VAL A 492 0.93 10.86 -16.15
CA VAL A 492 0.75 12.09 -16.94
C VAL A 492 0.67 13.33 -16.03
N ILE A 493 -0.13 13.27 -14.96
CA ILE A 493 -0.27 14.38 -14.01
C ILE A 493 1.06 14.63 -13.31
N SER A 494 1.73 13.58 -12.84
CA SER A 494 2.99 13.68 -12.11
C SER A 494 4.08 14.27 -13.00
N GLN A 495 4.25 13.79 -14.22
CA GLN A 495 5.27 14.28 -15.15
C GLN A 495 5.04 15.74 -15.54
N ARG A 496 3.79 16.17 -15.77
CA ARG A 496 3.48 17.59 -16.05
C ARG A 496 3.79 18.49 -14.85
N LEU A 497 3.65 17.99 -13.62
CA LEU A 497 4.10 18.70 -12.42
C LEU A 497 5.63 18.72 -12.26
N MET A 498 6.33 17.67 -12.69
CA MET A 498 7.80 17.61 -12.62
C MET A 498 8.45 18.62 -13.56
N VAL A 499 7.90 18.80 -14.76
CA VAL A 499 8.52 19.60 -15.84
C VAL A 499 8.18 21.09 -15.81
N GLN A 500 7.16 21.51 -15.07
CA GLN A 500 6.88 22.94 -14.90
C GLN A 500 8.00 23.61 -14.08
N GLY A 501 8.62 24.65 -14.65
CA GLY A 501 9.72 25.42 -14.05
C GLY A 501 9.30 26.83 -13.63
N ASN A 502 10.21 27.52 -12.92
CA ASN A 502 10.11 28.93 -12.54
C ASN A 502 11.32 29.66 -13.17
N PRO A 503 11.14 30.68 -14.04
CA PRO A 503 10.58 31.98 -13.64
C PRO A 503 9.55 32.56 -14.64
N CYS A 504 8.27 32.63 -14.26
CA CYS A 504 7.25 33.54 -14.80
C CYS A 504 5.94 33.42 -13.96
N PRO A 505 5.05 34.43 -13.95
CA PRO A 505 4.05 34.63 -12.88
C PRO A 505 2.91 33.60 -12.78
N ALA A 506 2.89 32.53 -13.58
CA ALA A 506 1.81 31.56 -13.61
C ALA A 506 2.33 30.12 -13.71
N SER A 507 2.64 29.50 -12.56
CA SER A 507 2.74 28.03 -12.48
C SER A 507 1.45 27.43 -13.06
N ARG A 508 1.55 26.71 -14.18
CA ARG A 508 0.39 26.17 -14.92
C ARG A 508 -0.49 25.29 -14.00
N TYR A 509 0.13 24.58 -13.08
CA TYR A 509 -0.56 23.74 -12.09
C TYR A 509 -0.13 24.07 -10.65
N ARG A 510 -1.11 24.18 -9.75
CA ARG A 510 -0.90 24.36 -8.30
C ARG A 510 -0.64 23.05 -7.56
N GLY A 511 -1.02 21.91 -8.14
CA GLY A 511 -0.86 20.58 -7.55
C GLY A 511 -1.57 19.50 -8.37
N GLY A 512 -1.55 18.24 -7.89
CA GLY A 512 -2.12 17.08 -8.60
C GLY A 512 -3.58 17.21 -8.98
N LEU A 513 -4.43 17.67 -8.05
CA LEU A 513 -5.86 17.85 -8.30
C LEU A 513 -6.16 19.01 -9.25
N ASP A 514 -5.40 20.09 -9.16
CA ASP A 514 -5.53 21.22 -10.10
C ASP A 514 -5.10 20.81 -11.51
N ALA A 515 -4.00 20.07 -11.63
CA ALA A 515 -3.56 19.48 -12.89
C ALA A 515 -4.59 18.51 -13.48
N PHE A 516 -5.15 17.61 -12.68
CA PHE A 516 -6.22 16.70 -13.13
C PHE A 516 -7.42 17.47 -13.71
N ARG A 517 -7.94 18.46 -12.97
CA ARG A 517 -9.10 19.25 -13.41
C ARG A 517 -8.82 20.03 -14.70
N LYS A 518 -7.66 20.69 -14.77
CA LYS A 518 -7.26 21.47 -15.94
C LYS A 518 -7.06 20.60 -17.17
N ILE A 519 -6.37 19.46 -17.04
CA ILE A 519 -6.16 18.51 -18.15
C ILE A 519 -7.49 17.94 -18.61
N LEU A 520 -8.38 17.57 -17.68
CA LEU A 520 -9.70 17.05 -18.03
C LEU A 520 -10.56 18.10 -18.74
N ALA A 521 -10.48 19.38 -18.34
CA ALA A 521 -11.19 20.47 -18.97
C ALA A 521 -10.64 20.84 -20.35
N SER A 522 -9.31 20.82 -20.54
CA SER A 522 -8.67 21.26 -21.80
C SER A 522 -8.46 20.15 -22.83
N GLU A 523 -8.11 18.94 -22.39
CA GLU A 523 -7.74 17.80 -23.26
C GLU A 523 -8.68 16.60 -23.12
N GLY A 524 -9.63 16.65 -22.17
CA GLY A 524 -10.55 15.56 -21.88
C GLY A 524 -9.85 14.31 -21.32
N ILE A 525 -10.57 13.18 -21.35
CA ILE A 525 -10.06 11.88 -20.89
C ILE A 525 -8.85 11.43 -21.73
N ARG A 526 -8.82 11.80 -23.02
CA ARG A 526 -7.70 11.50 -23.92
C ARG A 526 -6.39 12.14 -23.46
N GLY A 527 -6.43 13.31 -22.83
CA GLY A 527 -5.26 13.94 -22.23
C GLY A 527 -4.65 13.14 -21.08
N LEU A 528 -5.49 12.52 -20.24
CA LEU A 528 -5.06 11.69 -19.10
C LEU A 528 -4.46 10.35 -19.52
N TYR A 529 -4.95 9.75 -20.61
CA TYR A 529 -4.43 8.48 -21.15
C TYR A 529 -3.43 8.67 -22.28
N ARG A 530 -2.89 9.87 -22.40
CA ARG A 530 -1.92 10.20 -23.43
C ARG A 530 -0.65 9.37 -23.25
N GLY A 531 -0.21 8.71 -24.32
CA GLY A 531 0.95 7.82 -24.26
C GLY A 531 0.68 6.46 -23.59
N PHE A 532 -0.59 6.05 -23.38
CA PHE A 532 -0.92 4.73 -22.81
C PHE A 532 -0.28 3.56 -23.56
N GLY A 533 -0.40 3.52 -24.90
CA GLY A 533 0.23 2.47 -25.71
C GLY A 533 1.76 2.45 -25.60
N MET A 534 2.38 3.64 -25.59
CA MET A 534 3.83 3.77 -25.34
C MET A 534 4.21 3.34 -23.93
N SER A 535 3.34 3.53 -22.94
CA SER A 535 3.58 3.10 -21.57
C SER A 535 3.65 1.58 -21.46
N ILE A 536 2.75 0.87 -22.14
CA ILE A 536 2.80 -0.60 -22.25
C ILE A 536 4.07 -1.03 -23.00
N LEU A 537 4.38 -0.39 -24.13
CA LEU A 537 5.54 -0.72 -24.95
C LEU A 537 6.87 -0.46 -24.23
N THR A 538 6.93 0.48 -23.30
CA THR A 538 8.12 0.70 -22.46
C THR A 538 8.21 -0.35 -21.34
N TYR A 539 7.07 -0.71 -20.74
CA TYR A 539 7.04 -1.56 -19.54
C TYR A 539 7.34 -3.04 -19.84
N ALA A 540 6.78 -3.60 -20.91
CA ALA A 540 6.98 -5.01 -21.24
C ALA A 540 8.46 -5.35 -21.54
N PRO A 541 9.19 -4.61 -22.42
CA PRO A 541 10.62 -4.80 -22.62
C PRO A 541 11.43 -4.51 -21.35
N SER A 542 11.02 -3.53 -20.54
CA SER A 542 11.70 -3.22 -19.28
C SER A 542 11.71 -4.43 -18.35
N ASN A 543 10.57 -5.10 -18.18
CA ASN A 543 10.50 -6.30 -17.34
C ASN A 543 11.30 -7.47 -17.92
N ALA A 544 11.22 -7.69 -19.24
CA ALA A 544 11.94 -8.78 -19.89
C ALA A 544 13.47 -8.63 -19.72
N VAL A 545 14.00 -7.43 -19.99
CA VAL A 545 15.42 -7.12 -19.82
C VAL A 545 15.82 -7.25 -18.35
N TRP A 546 15.00 -6.76 -17.42
CA TRP A 546 15.30 -6.83 -16.00
C TRP A 546 15.47 -8.28 -15.52
N TRP A 547 14.50 -9.16 -15.80
CA TRP A 547 14.58 -10.57 -15.38
C TRP A 547 15.72 -11.30 -16.08
N ALA A 548 15.92 -11.09 -17.38
CA ALA A 548 17.00 -11.73 -18.12
C ALA A 548 18.38 -11.32 -17.58
N THR A 549 18.62 -10.03 -17.38
CA THR A 549 19.88 -9.54 -16.81
C THR A 549 20.05 -9.99 -15.37
N TYR A 550 19.00 -9.94 -14.55
CA TYR A 550 19.06 -10.39 -13.15
C TYR A 550 19.46 -11.86 -13.04
N SER A 551 18.80 -12.74 -13.80
CA SER A 551 19.11 -14.17 -13.82
C SER A 551 20.52 -14.46 -14.34
N LEU A 552 20.97 -13.75 -15.37
CA LEU A 552 22.33 -13.91 -15.90
C LEU A 552 23.39 -13.44 -14.90
N SER A 553 23.20 -12.26 -14.30
CA SER A 553 24.09 -11.71 -13.27
C SER A 553 24.22 -12.65 -12.08
N GLN A 554 23.11 -13.23 -11.59
CA GLN A 554 23.16 -14.21 -10.50
C GLN A 554 23.98 -15.44 -10.88
N LYS A 555 23.75 -16.02 -12.07
CA LYS A 555 24.49 -17.20 -12.53
C LYS A 555 25.99 -16.93 -12.63
N ILE A 556 26.38 -15.79 -13.20
CA ILE A 556 27.79 -15.41 -13.36
C ILE A 556 28.45 -15.21 -11.99
N ILE A 557 27.81 -14.46 -11.08
CA ILE A 557 28.39 -14.15 -9.77
C ILE A 557 28.50 -15.42 -8.91
N TRP A 558 27.47 -16.27 -8.88
CA TRP A 558 27.52 -17.53 -8.14
C TRP A 558 28.53 -18.52 -8.72
N SER A 559 28.66 -18.60 -10.04
CA SER A 559 29.70 -19.40 -10.69
C SER A 559 31.10 -18.91 -10.31
N GLY A 560 31.33 -17.59 -10.29
CA GLY A 560 32.61 -17.00 -9.90
C GLY A 560 32.95 -17.23 -8.42
N ILE A 561 31.97 -17.11 -7.53
CA ILE A 561 32.14 -17.42 -6.10
C ILE A 561 32.46 -18.90 -5.87
N GLY A 562 31.78 -19.80 -6.60
CA GLY A 562 32.08 -21.24 -6.57
C GLY A 562 33.52 -21.54 -6.96
N CYS A 563 34.01 -20.97 -8.08
CA CYS A 563 35.40 -21.13 -8.50
C CYS A 563 36.40 -20.57 -7.49
N TYR A 564 36.16 -19.38 -6.93
CA TYR A 564 37.04 -18.74 -5.95
C TYR A 564 37.15 -19.55 -4.64
N LEU A 565 36.04 -20.11 -4.16
CA LEU A 565 36.01 -20.93 -2.94
C LEU A 565 36.73 -22.27 -3.15
N CYS A 566 36.62 -22.88 -4.34
CA CYS A 566 37.38 -24.07 -4.71
C CYS A 566 38.89 -23.80 -4.83
N GLU A 567 39.30 -22.59 -5.21
CA GLU A 567 40.71 -22.24 -5.46
C GLU A 567 41.48 -21.83 -4.20
N TYR A 568 40.83 -21.22 -3.20
CA TYR A 568 41.51 -20.66 -2.01
C TYR A 568 41.30 -21.42 -0.68
N GLY A 569 40.38 -22.39 -0.60
CA GLY A 569 40.23 -23.24 0.60
C GLY A 569 39.91 -22.50 1.92
N VAL A 570 39.33 -21.30 1.86
CA VAL A 570 39.03 -20.48 3.05
C VAL A 570 37.54 -20.54 3.40
N GLY A 571 37.22 -21.06 4.60
CA GLY A 571 35.95 -20.80 5.31
C GLY A 571 34.90 -21.92 5.27
N VAL A 572 35.31 -23.19 5.37
CA VAL A 572 34.40 -24.33 5.40
C VAL A 572 33.95 -24.60 6.84
N GLN A 573 32.66 -24.42 7.13
CA GLN A 573 32.05 -25.17 8.22
C GLN A 573 31.61 -26.50 7.61
N GLU A 574 32.48 -27.51 7.69
CA GLU A 574 32.14 -28.88 7.35
C GLU A 574 31.00 -29.31 8.27
N ILE A 575 29.80 -29.48 7.72
CA ILE A 575 28.75 -30.24 8.38
C ILE A 575 28.83 -31.63 7.78
N ASP A 576 29.53 -32.51 8.48
CA ASP A 576 29.68 -33.92 8.13
C ASP A 576 28.31 -34.61 8.33
N LEU A 577 27.59 -34.84 7.23
CA LEU A 577 26.27 -35.46 7.22
C LEU A 577 26.33 -36.98 7.03
N GLY A 578 27.51 -37.60 7.12
CA GLY A 578 27.67 -39.05 7.13
C GLY A 578 27.48 -39.76 5.79
N ASP A 579 27.39 -39.01 4.68
CA ASP A 579 27.22 -39.56 3.34
C ASP A 579 27.98 -38.71 2.29
N GLY A 580 29.31 -38.67 2.38
CA GLY A 580 30.25 -38.25 1.32
C GLY A 580 30.12 -36.87 0.63
N ASP A 581 29.06 -36.09 0.87
CA ASP A 581 28.71 -34.89 0.11
C ASP A 581 29.04 -33.61 0.88
N SER A 582 30.17 -32.99 0.53
CA SER A 582 30.60 -31.71 1.09
C SER A 582 29.83 -30.56 0.45
N SER A 583 28.71 -30.13 1.05
CA SER A 583 27.91 -29.02 0.52
C SER A 583 28.28 -27.65 1.11
N LEU A 584 28.43 -26.66 0.24
CA LEU A 584 28.84 -25.30 0.59
C LEU A 584 27.60 -24.43 0.88
N GLN A 585 27.47 -23.88 2.10
CA GLN A 585 26.39 -22.94 2.45
C GLN A 585 26.91 -21.50 2.54
N PRO A 586 26.64 -20.63 1.54
CA PRO A 586 27.03 -19.23 1.62
C PRO A 586 26.23 -18.51 2.70
N GLY A 587 26.93 -17.78 3.57
CA GLY A 587 26.29 -16.96 4.60
C GLY A 587 25.30 -15.95 4.03
N TYR A 588 24.25 -15.64 4.79
CA TYR A 588 23.15 -14.79 4.31
C TYR A 588 23.59 -13.40 3.80
N LYS A 589 24.67 -12.85 4.37
CA LYS A 589 25.22 -11.55 3.95
C LYS A 589 25.72 -11.61 2.51
N THR A 590 26.38 -12.70 2.16
CA THR A 590 26.86 -12.98 0.81
C THR A 590 25.69 -13.09 -0.17
N VAL A 591 24.65 -13.84 0.19
CA VAL A 591 23.42 -13.95 -0.63
C VAL A 591 22.79 -12.58 -0.89
N MET A 592 22.66 -11.75 0.16
CA MET A 592 22.09 -10.41 0.04
C MET A 592 22.94 -9.48 -0.84
N VAL A 593 24.27 -9.56 -0.74
CA VAL A 593 25.19 -8.78 -1.59
C VAL A 593 25.06 -9.20 -3.05
N VAL A 594 25.08 -10.51 -3.33
CA VAL A 594 24.95 -11.04 -4.69
C VAL A 594 23.61 -10.64 -5.32
N GLN A 595 22.52 -10.78 -4.56
CA GLN A 595 21.20 -10.35 -5.00
C GLN A 595 21.14 -8.83 -5.25
N GLY A 596 21.73 -8.02 -4.38
CA GLY A 596 21.78 -6.56 -4.51
C GLY A 596 22.58 -6.08 -5.71
N VAL A 597 23.75 -6.68 -5.97
CA VAL A 597 24.60 -6.38 -7.13
C VAL A 597 23.91 -6.83 -8.43
N SER A 598 23.33 -8.04 -8.44
CA SER A 598 22.56 -8.53 -9.60
C SER A 598 21.38 -7.61 -9.93
N ALA A 599 20.68 -7.13 -8.89
CA ALA A 599 19.58 -6.18 -9.06
C ALA A 599 20.05 -4.82 -9.59
N ALA A 600 21.22 -4.32 -9.15
CA ALA A 600 21.82 -3.09 -9.68
C ALA A 600 22.14 -3.23 -11.17
N MET A 601 22.81 -4.33 -11.56
CA MET A 601 23.16 -4.62 -12.95
C MET A 601 21.90 -4.71 -13.83
N ALA A 602 20.88 -5.43 -13.35
CA ALA A 602 19.60 -5.54 -14.04
C ALA A 602 18.90 -4.18 -14.20
N GLY A 603 18.84 -3.37 -13.14
CA GLY A 603 18.28 -2.01 -13.18
C GLY A 603 19.00 -1.12 -14.20
N GLY A 604 20.33 -1.16 -14.20
CA GLY A 604 21.18 -0.39 -15.11
C GLY A 604 21.04 -0.80 -16.58
N ALA A 605 21.10 -2.10 -16.88
CA ALA A 605 20.91 -2.63 -18.22
C ALA A 605 19.51 -2.30 -18.76
N THR A 606 18.48 -2.45 -17.92
CA THR A 606 17.11 -2.09 -18.25
C THR A 606 16.97 -0.60 -18.57
N ALA A 607 17.60 0.27 -17.77
CA ALA A 607 17.60 1.71 -18.01
C ALA A 607 18.22 2.06 -19.37
N LEU A 608 19.32 1.42 -19.74
CA LEU A 608 20.01 1.61 -21.02
C LEU A 608 19.15 1.18 -22.21
N VAL A 609 18.63 -0.05 -22.18
CA VAL A 609 17.88 -0.62 -23.30
C VAL A 609 16.56 0.10 -23.53
N THR A 610 15.86 0.48 -22.44
CA THR A 610 14.52 1.09 -22.53
C THR A 610 14.54 2.62 -22.52
N MET A 611 15.72 3.24 -22.60
CA MET A 611 15.84 4.70 -22.60
C MET A 611 15.09 5.37 -23.76
N PRO A 612 15.22 4.90 -25.02
CA PRO A 612 14.54 5.54 -26.14
C PRO A 612 13.01 5.52 -26.00
N LEU A 613 12.44 4.39 -25.62
CA LEU A 613 10.98 4.21 -25.47
C LEU A 613 10.41 5.12 -24.39
N ASP A 614 11.11 5.24 -23.26
CA ASP A 614 10.72 6.09 -22.15
C ASP A 614 10.86 7.58 -22.50
N THR A 615 11.93 8.00 -23.20
CA THR A 615 12.06 9.38 -23.65
C THR A 615 10.92 9.76 -24.61
N ILE A 616 10.56 8.87 -25.54
CA ILE A 616 9.42 9.09 -26.45
C ILE A 616 8.11 9.17 -25.65
N LYS A 617 7.88 8.24 -24.72
CA LYS A 617 6.71 8.22 -23.83
C LYS A 617 6.59 9.53 -23.04
N THR A 618 7.63 9.94 -22.33
CA THR A 618 7.65 11.16 -21.49
C THR A 618 7.35 12.40 -22.33
N ARG A 619 7.96 12.54 -23.52
CA ARG A 619 7.68 13.67 -24.41
C ARG A 619 6.25 13.67 -24.92
N MET A 620 5.69 12.50 -25.23
CA MET A 620 4.27 12.39 -25.60
C MET A 620 3.34 12.79 -24.46
N GLN A 621 3.66 12.45 -23.21
CA GLN A 621 2.83 12.74 -22.03
C GLN A 621 2.87 14.21 -21.59
N VAL A 622 4.03 14.85 -21.78
CA VAL A 622 4.29 16.21 -21.26
C VAL A 622 4.10 17.31 -22.29
N MET A 623 4.63 17.15 -23.49
CA MET A 623 4.69 18.26 -24.47
C MET A 623 3.32 18.51 -25.07
N ASP A 624 2.92 19.76 -25.25
CA ASP A 624 1.71 20.06 -26.00
C ASP A 624 1.95 19.83 -27.50
N GLY A 625 0.88 19.53 -28.25
CA GLY A 625 0.94 19.46 -29.71
C GLY A 625 0.63 20.84 -30.22
N ASP A 626 1.57 21.48 -30.91
CA ASP A 626 1.46 22.86 -31.42
C ASP A 626 0.36 22.95 -32.52
N GLY A 627 -0.91 22.76 -32.15
CA GLY A 627 -2.05 22.62 -33.07
C GLY A 627 -2.15 21.26 -33.79
N GLU A 628 -1.13 20.41 -33.69
CA GLU A 628 -1.04 19.14 -34.41
C GLU A 628 -1.21 17.91 -33.50
N PRO A 629 -1.88 16.82 -33.95
CA PRO A 629 -2.02 15.61 -33.16
C PRO A 629 -0.66 14.96 -32.88
N ILE A 630 -0.47 14.57 -31.61
CA ILE A 630 0.76 13.97 -31.12
C ILE A 630 0.75 12.48 -31.45
N THR A 631 1.63 12.08 -32.35
CA THR A 631 1.82 10.70 -32.77
C THR A 631 3.26 10.26 -32.50
N ILE A 632 3.45 8.97 -32.25
CA ILE A 632 4.76 8.37 -31.95
C ILE A 632 5.78 8.74 -33.03
N GLY A 633 5.43 8.55 -34.31
CA GLY A 633 6.31 8.86 -35.43
C GLY A 633 6.72 10.33 -35.52
N ARG A 634 5.81 11.27 -35.21
CA ARG A 634 6.13 12.70 -35.17
C ARG A 634 7.03 13.05 -33.99
N THR A 635 6.77 12.49 -32.81
CA THR A 635 7.63 12.68 -31.63
C THR A 635 9.04 12.15 -31.89
N VAL A 636 9.17 10.96 -32.48
CA VAL A 636 10.46 10.38 -32.88
C VAL A 636 11.17 11.27 -33.91
N ARG A 637 10.45 11.73 -34.95
CA ARG A 637 11.01 12.63 -35.97
C ARG A 637 11.50 13.95 -35.39
N ARG A 638 10.73 14.57 -34.48
CA ARG A 638 11.13 15.80 -33.77
C ARG A 638 12.38 15.53 -32.91
N LEU A 639 12.39 14.44 -32.15
CA LEU A 639 13.51 14.04 -31.29
C LEU A 639 14.81 13.83 -32.09
N ILE A 640 14.74 13.12 -33.22
CA ILE A 640 15.88 12.88 -34.10
C ILE A 640 16.34 14.18 -34.77
N ARG A 641 15.43 15.08 -35.17
CA ARG A 641 15.79 16.39 -35.72
C ARG A 641 16.48 17.31 -34.71
N GLU A 642 16.14 17.21 -33.43
CA GLU A 642 16.73 18.05 -32.38
C GLU A 642 18.16 17.68 -32.00
N GLY A 643 18.53 16.40 -32.06
CA GLY A 643 19.83 15.96 -31.57
C GLY A 643 20.23 14.54 -31.96
N GLY A 644 19.68 14.05 -33.08
CA GLY A 644 19.91 12.70 -33.58
C GLY A 644 19.45 11.61 -32.59
N TRP A 645 20.03 10.43 -32.73
CA TRP A 645 19.75 9.29 -31.85
C TRP A 645 20.23 9.51 -30.40
N GLY A 646 21.19 10.40 -30.18
CA GLY A 646 21.66 10.77 -28.84
C GLY A 646 20.59 11.48 -28.00
N ALA A 647 19.62 12.15 -28.64
CA ALA A 647 18.52 12.79 -27.93
C ALA A 647 17.62 11.80 -27.17
N CYS A 648 17.51 10.55 -27.67
CA CYS A 648 16.79 9.47 -27.01
C CYS A 648 17.37 9.08 -25.64
N TYR A 649 18.64 9.40 -25.39
CA TYR A 649 19.36 9.03 -24.17
C TYR A 649 19.52 10.20 -23.17
N ARG A 650 18.85 11.33 -23.40
CA ARG A 650 18.87 12.46 -22.45
C ARG A 650 18.26 12.08 -21.11
N GLY A 651 19.00 12.31 -20.02
CA GLY A 651 18.59 11.90 -18.68
C GLY A 651 18.94 10.46 -18.31
N LEU A 652 19.77 9.77 -19.12
CA LEU A 652 20.21 8.40 -18.84
C LEU A 652 20.91 8.28 -17.49
N GLY A 653 21.81 9.20 -17.13
CA GLY A 653 22.55 9.15 -15.86
C GLY A 653 21.62 9.10 -14.63
N PRO A 654 20.75 10.10 -14.43
CA PRO A 654 19.77 10.07 -13.34
C PRO A 654 18.84 8.85 -13.39
N ARG A 655 18.44 8.39 -14.58
CA ARG A 655 17.61 7.19 -14.72
C ARG A 655 18.35 5.94 -14.29
N TRP A 656 19.57 5.74 -14.79
CA TRP A 656 20.41 4.58 -14.48
C TRP A 656 20.66 4.51 -12.98
N ALA A 657 21.06 5.63 -12.37
CA ALA A 657 21.26 5.69 -10.93
C ALA A 657 19.97 5.36 -10.17
N SER A 658 18.85 6.00 -10.52
CA SER A 658 17.56 5.76 -9.88
C SER A 658 17.07 4.31 -10.02
N MET A 659 17.18 3.71 -11.20
CA MET A 659 16.73 2.33 -11.45
C MET A 659 17.62 1.29 -10.79
N SER A 660 18.95 1.46 -10.83
CA SER A 660 19.90 0.57 -10.16
C SER A 660 19.71 0.61 -8.64
N LEU A 661 19.64 1.82 -8.05
CA LEU A 661 19.38 2.01 -6.62
C LEU A 661 18.00 1.46 -6.24
N SER A 662 16.95 1.75 -7.02
CA SER A 662 15.60 1.25 -6.75
C SER A 662 15.54 -0.26 -6.76
N ALA A 663 16.18 -0.93 -7.72
CA ALA A 663 16.20 -2.39 -7.83
C ALA A 663 16.97 -3.02 -6.67
N THR A 664 18.17 -2.53 -6.35
CA THR A 664 18.95 -3.01 -5.20
C THR A 664 18.19 -2.81 -3.90
N THR A 665 17.67 -1.61 -3.66
CA THR A 665 16.93 -1.30 -2.44
C THR A 665 15.63 -2.07 -2.36
N MET A 666 14.93 -2.36 -3.46
CA MET A 666 13.74 -3.20 -3.44
C MET A 666 14.05 -4.60 -2.90
N ILE A 667 15.10 -5.25 -3.39
CA ILE A 667 15.48 -6.59 -2.96
C ILE A 667 15.99 -6.57 -1.51
N THR A 668 16.89 -5.65 -1.16
CA THR A 668 17.44 -5.60 0.20
C THR A 668 16.39 -5.18 1.24
N THR A 669 15.51 -4.25 0.89
CA THR A 669 14.39 -3.82 1.76
C THR A 669 13.36 -4.93 1.91
N TYR A 670 13.06 -5.69 0.85
CA TYR A 670 12.16 -6.83 0.95
C TYR A 670 12.71 -7.92 1.87
N GLU A 671 13.99 -8.27 1.73
CA GLU A 671 14.65 -9.24 2.62
C GLU A 671 14.72 -8.75 4.06
N PHE A 672 15.05 -7.48 4.26
CA PHE A 672 15.04 -6.85 5.59
C PHE A 672 13.64 -6.81 6.20
N LEU A 673 12.62 -6.49 5.40
CA LEU A 673 11.22 -6.46 5.80
C LEU A 673 10.71 -7.85 6.19
N LYS A 674 11.09 -8.89 5.43
CA LYS A 674 10.74 -10.27 5.76
C LYS A 674 11.26 -10.66 7.15
N ARG A 675 12.47 -10.23 7.50
CA ARG A 675 13.09 -10.50 8.81
C ARG A 675 12.46 -9.72 9.95
N LEU A 676 12.26 -8.41 9.75
CA LEU A 676 11.57 -7.57 10.74
C LEU A 676 10.15 -8.07 11.01
N SER A 677 9.54 -8.72 10.03
CA SER A 677 8.16 -9.23 10.11
C SER A 677 8.11 -10.73 10.35
N ALA A 678 9.24 -11.40 10.66
CA ALA A 678 9.22 -12.80 11.04
C ALA A 678 8.61 -12.94 12.45
N LYS A 679 7.71 -13.91 12.63
CA LYS A 679 7.19 -14.28 13.95
C LYS A 679 8.36 -14.82 14.77
N GLY A 680 8.60 -14.25 15.96
CA GLY A 680 9.67 -14.68 16.84
C GLY A 680 9.48 -16.14 17.26
N GLN A 681 10.58 -16.90 17.31
CA GLN A 681 10.66 -18.10 18.13
C GLN A 681 10.60 -17.62 19.58
N GLU A 682 9.58 -17.99 20.33
CA GLU A 682 9.65 -17.93 21.79
C GLU A 682 10.89 -18.70 22.21
N SER A 683 11.82 -17.98 22.80
CA SER A 683 12.97 -18.52 23.49
C SER A 683 12.49 -19.47 24.56
N GLY A 684 12.75 -20.76 24.39
CA GLY A 684 12.77 -21.72 25.48
C GLY A 684 13.87 -21.31 26.46
N LEU A 685 13.44 -20.60 27.50
CA LEU A 685 14.17 -20.37 28.74
C LEU A 685 13.11 -20.09 29.82
N GLU A 686 12.25 -21.07 30.05
CA GLU A 686 11.83 -21.59 31.36
C GLU A 686 11.58 -23.10 31.23
#